data_AF-J4UG98-F1
#
_entry.id   AF-J4UG98-F1
#
_cell.length_a   1.000
_cell.length_b   1.000
_cell.length_c   1.000
_cell.angle_alpha   90.00
_cell.angle_beta   90.00
_cell.angle_gamma   90.00
#
_symmetry.space_group_name_H-M   'P 1'
#
loop_
_entity.id
_entity.type
_entity.pdbx_description
1 polymer ?
#
loop_
_entity_poly.entity_id
_entity_poly.type
_entity_poly.pdbx_seq_one_letter_code
_entity_poly.pdbx_strand_id
1 'polypeptide(L)'
;MAAPPNFDWSAPAILAEVDAILAQTTRVWNLVGEIPLENVTFENTILPIAQDENEHLRRYYVVGWFASVTSNDEIRAASNEARKKVLAFRKSLWGREDIAEAVLEIWSDQQKGSRLGAENMIYLNVLRQKFVDSGLALKDRKSVSRLADLEREIKESGSEYMKALDGKQGLWMTLDELQGVPESAVLRWEADQDKRFVPLKAATFELLLDHADREETRKKFEIAFDNRAKDTNPALLHRILVLRDEQARLLGYKHYADWLAVTRMMCPDRAVAFLEDAAKVLSGPVKSRLDAFIGIKGSQPRENGSPTSQLDKIYTWDSYYYERLCRQQEYAVDEAAIQQYFPFDQVLDRVLQIQGAAFGFKFEKVNAQNSRDVWHEDVEMYKVWKEEGQKEFAGHFYVDAYARDFKFGHRAHLADDGSRVYPNSIYLANYAKPSSPGESVLLTFRDVVSCFHEIGHSFHNFSKTTKFWVLATVARDFVETPSILLEHFFWHMAVIRFLSGRRTADGEEEKLPDRIIEQLISSRFAGDIMAKSRLVRDGLADLRMHMPENHEEVVDMDPVRYYNCMRREICQLAGPEDAGMDQDSSKAISRFRYPILYAASYYAYFLAGAISYDLFETKFRPLMPATDAVTLEQLINAELKKESRGCNSCNSCNYFNLNIFATAAISSTFSPAPTMEASRQPIQDNDSHTATLTPRAVACGILLGIVVCLANMYFGLQAGMVSPMPMQSALLGFAIFQSIRSRLSKALTPAETTLIEVIAGSLGLAPFTLGLTSFIPALEFLTNPEENGPFKFTNGQLLLWAMATCGLGIIAAVPFRRLLILRESLPYPSATATGALIGILFKRPAIIARAKQTQMRPCASRVSHISTVYGERDEADPGGDTERLLGENSRHGEDQGLGRDANRPALRMLLYALAASLSFGFIAYFLPILHRVPIFGLNAASHWMWAFDLSPAYIGYGIVIGPSINAYVLIGAVVGWGILSPVAKHRGWAPGQMTDFENGPRGWILCVGLGFILGDTIVAVGWICSKSFICYARRWVSNIVQRKQLSSSRDQRDGTETPLLRESNINAPTGYSRSR
;
A
#
# COMPACT_ATOMS: atom_id res chain seq x y z
N MET A 1 -9.43 -34.25 20.99
CA MET A 1 -8.94 -32.97 21.55
C MET A 1 -8.36 -32.20 20.37
N ALA A 2 -8.68 -30.91 20.26
CA ALA A 2 -8.11 -30.06 19.22
C ALA A 2 -6.57 -30.02 19.38
N ALA A 3 -5.85 -29.99 18.27
CA ALA A 3 -4.40 -29.81 18.28
C ALA A 3 -4.07 -28.31 18.39
N PRO A 4 -2.91 -27.93 18.96
CA PRO A 4 -2.40 -26.58 18.75
C PRO A 4 -2.12 -26.34 17.26
N PRO A 5 -2.19 -25.07 16.80
CA PRO A 5 -1.70 -24.69 15.48
C PRO A 5 -0.30 -25.24 15.24
N ASN A 6 -0.03 -25.72 14.03
CA ASN A 6 1.35 -26.02 13.64
C ASN A 6 2.12 -24.71 13.45
N PHE A 7 3.25 -24.55 14.14
CA PHE A 7 4.20 -23.46 13.91
C PHE A 7 5.48 -23.91 13.17
N ASP A 8 5.65 -25.19 12.87
CA ASP A 8 6.78 -25.73 12.12
C ASP A 8 6.54 -25.57 10.61
N TRP A 9 6.87 -24.39 10.09
CA TRP A 9 6.66 -24.01 8.69
C TRP A 9 7.95 -23.60 8.00
N SER A 10 8.20 -24.17 6.82
CA SER A 10 9.22 -23.67 5.89
C SER A 10 8.66 -22.56 5.01
N ALA A 11 9.55 -21.67 4.53
CA ALA A 11 9.18 -20.58 3.63
C ALA A 11 8.41 -21.05 2.35
N PRO A 12 8.79 -22.16 1.68
CA PRO A 12 7.99 -22.70 0.57
C PRO A 12 6.60 -23.22 1.01
N ALA A 13 6.49 -23.84 2.18
CA ALA A 13 5.23 -24.38 2.69
C ALA A 13 4.21 -23.25 2.99
N ILE A 14 4.66 -22.12 3.54
CA ILE A 14 3.82 -20.92 3.76
C ILE A 14 3.19 -20.44 2.45
N LEU A 15 3.98 -20.37 1.37
CA LEU A 15 3.50 -19.91 0.06
C LEU A 15 2.55 -20.92 -0.60
N ALA A 16 2.86 -22.21 -0.51
CA ALA A 16 2.02 -23.28 -1.01
C ALA A 16 0.67 -23.38 -0.28
N GLU A 17 0.66 -23.19 1.04
CA GLU A 17 -0.55 -23.17 1.85
C GLU A 17 -1.47 -22.00 1.49
N VAL A 18 -0.90 -20.80 1.28
CA VAL A 18 -1.66 -19.67 0.77
C VAL A 18 -2.20 -19.94 -0.63
N ASP A 19 -1.41 -20.47 -1.56
CA ASP A 19 -1.89 -20.75 -2.92
C ASP A 19 -3.02 -21.81 -2.91
N ALA A 20 -2.96 -22.80 -2.01
CA ALA A 20 -4.04 -23.76 -1.79
C ALA A 20 -5.31 -23.12 -1.20
N ILE A 21 -5.17 -22.20 -0.24
CA ILE A 21 -6.26 -21.37 0.28
C ILE A 21 -6.92 -20.56 -0.85
N LEU A 22 -6.12 -19.84 -1.66
CA LEU A 22 -6.65 -19.01 -2.75
C LEU A 22 -7.42 -19.85 -3.77
N ALA A 23 -6.92 -21.03 -4.13
CA ALA A 23 -7.57 -21.94 -5.05
C ALA A 23 -8.92 -22.47 -4.51
N GLN A 24 -8.97 -22.84 -3.23
CA GLN A 24 -10.19 -23.34 -2.59
C GLN A 24 -11.27 -22.23 -2.50
N THR A 25 -10.92 -21.03 -2.01
CA THR A 25 -11.86 -19.90 -1.94
C THR A 25 -12.35 -19.51 -3.34
N THR A 26 -11.47 -19.50 -4.35
CA THR A 26 -11.88 -19.25 -5.75
C THR A 26 -12.93 -20.26 -6.21
N ARG A 27 -12.77 -21.54 -5.89
CA ARG A 27 -13.72 -22.60 -6.26
C ARG A 27 -15.08 -22.40 -5.59
N VAL A 28 -15.12 -22.10 -4.29
CA VAL A 28 -16.38 -21.86 -3.56
C VAL A 28 -17.10 -20.64 -4.14
N TRP A 29 -16.38 -19.53 -4.35
CA TRP A 29 -16.95 -18.30 -4.89
C TRP A 29 -17.42 -18.43 -6.34
N ASN A 30 -16.80 -19.28 -7.16
CA ASN A 30 -17.31 -19.57 -8.50
C ASN A 30 -18.61 -20.39 -8.45
N LEU A 31 -18.66 -21.45 -7.64
CA LEU A 31 -19.87 -22.27 -7.48
C LEU A 31 -21.07 -21.46 -6.96
N VAL A 32 -20.85 -20.51 -6.06
CA VAL A 32 -21.91 -19.62 -5.57
C VAL A 32 -22.36 -18.63 -6.65
N GLY A 33 -21.44 -18.12 -7.49
CA GLY A 33 -21.75 -17.22 -8.60
C GLY A 33 -22.47 -17.87 -9.79
N GLU A 34 -22.46 -19.20 -9.87
CA GLU A 34 -23.21 -19.98 -10.87
C GLU A 34 -24.70 -20.18 -10.49
N ILE A 35 -25.11 -19.80 -9.27
CA ILE A 35 -26.51 -19.91 -8.81
C ILE A 35 -27.35 -18.79 -9.45
N PRO A 36 -28.45 -19.11 -10.18
CA PRO A 36 -29.32 -18.08 -10.75
C PRO A 36 -29.93 -17.17 -9.67
N LEU A 37 -29.98 -15.87 -9.91
CA LEU A 37 -30.41 -14.85 -8.94
C LEU A 37 -31.82 -15.09 -8.35
N GLU A 38 -32.71 -15.76 -9.08
CA GLU A 38 -34.04 -16.15 -8.61
C GLU A 38 -34.06 -17.31 -7.60
N ASN A 39 -32.94 -18.03 -7.45
CA ASN A 39 -32.78 -19.19 -6.58
C ASN A 39 -31.79 -18.97 -5.42
N VAL A 40 -31.26 -17.75 -5.24
CA VAL A 40 -30.29 -17.44 -4.18
C VAL A 40 -30.98 -17.42 -2.82
N THR A 41 -30.34 -18.02 -1.82
CA THR A 41 -30.80 -18.08 -0.43
C THR A 41 -29.62 -17.92 0.51
N PHE A 42 -29.88 -17.66 1.79
CA PHE A 42 -28.80 -17.62 2.77
C PHE A 42 -28.05 -18.97 2.80
N GLU A 43 -28.77 -20.08 2.69
CA GLU A 43 -28.25 -21.44 2.81
C GLU A 43 -27.39 -21.89 1.63
N ASN A 44 -27.69 -21.47 0.39
CA ASN A 44 -26.94 -21.88 -0.80
C ASN A 44 -25.92 -20.82 -1.30
N THR A 45 -26.06 -19.55 -0.91
CA THR A 45 -25.16 -18.46 -1.34
C THR A 45 -24.28 -17.96 -0.19
N ILE A 46 -24.87 -17.57 0.94
CA ILE A 46 -24.16 -16.84 2.00
C ILE A 46 -23.41 -17.80 2.93
N LEU A 47 -24.05 -18.91 3.30
CA LEU A 47 -23.50 -19.92 4.20
C LEU A 47 -22.24 -20.61 3.63
N PRO A 48 -22.14 -20.96 2.33
CA PRO A 48 -20.90 -21.50 1.77
C PRO A 48 -19.74 -20.49 1.78
N ILE A 49 -20.02 -19.20 1.50
CA ILE A 49 -19.01 -18.13 1.62
C ILE A 49 -18.55 -18.01 3.08
N ALA A 50 -19.47 -18.05 4.04
CA ALA A 50 -19.16 -17.98 5.47
C ALA A 50 -18.36 -19.19 5.98
N GLN A 51 -18.67 -20.40 5.48
CA GLN A 51 -17.93 -21.62 5.80
C GLN A 51 -16.51 -21.58 5.22
N ASP A 52 -16.34 -21.06 4.01
CA ASP A 52 -15.02 -20.82 3.43
C ASP A 52 -14.25 -19.74 4.19
N GLU A 53 -14.87 -18.60 4.55
CA GLU A 53 -14.25 -17.58 5.42
C GLU A 53 -13.78 -18.17 6.75
N ASN A 54 -14.58 -19.03 7.39
CA ASN A 54 -14.20 -19.71 8.63
C ASN A 54 -12.96 -20.60 8.46
N GLU A 55 -12.89 -21.38 7.39
CA GLU A 55 -11.78 -22.34 7.18
C GLU A 55 -10.51 -21.67 6.66
N HIS A 56 -10.64 -20.73 5.72
CA HIS A 56 -9.48 -20.12 5.08
C HIS A 56 -8.81 -19.08 5.99
N LEU A 57 -9.57 -18.31 6.78
CA LEU A 57 -8.99 -17.32 7.69
C LEU A 57 -8.20 -18.02 8.80
N ARG A 58 -8.78 -19.06 9.41
CA ARG A 58 -8.13 -19.95 10.39
C ARG A 58 -6.73 -20.36 9.94
N ARG A 59 -6.62 -20.99 8.76
CA ARG A 59 -5.34 -21.44 8.17
C ARG A 59 -4.41 -20.27 7.84
N TYR A 60 -4.93 -19.20 7.23
CA TYR A 60 -4.15 -18.02 6.84
C TYR A 60 -3.54 -17.28 8.05
N TYR A 61 -4.27 -17.13 9.16
CA TYR A 61 -3.78 -16.37 10.31
C TYR A 61 -2.52 -16.97 10.91
N VAL A 62 -2.35 -18.30 10.89
CA VAL A 62 -1.14 -18.99 11.35
C VAL A 62 0.06 -18.66 10.46
N VAL A 63 -0.01 -18.95 9.15
CA VAL A 63 1.12 -18.68 8.22
C VAL A 63 1.38 -17.18 8.03
N GLY A 64 0.33 -16.36 8.17
CA GLY A 64 0.40 -14.91 8.18
C GLY A 64 0.96 -14.32 9.48
N TRP A 65 1.05 -15.08 10.58
CA TRP A 65 1.54 -14.59 11.87
C TRP A 65 3.05 -14.35 11.85
N PHE A 66 3.82 -15.23 11.22
CA PHE A 66 5.29 -15.21 11.26
C PHE A 66 5.91 -13.85 10.89
N ALA A 67 5.34 -13.14 9.92
CA ALA A 67 5.75 -11.79 9.55
C ALA A 67 5.66 -10.72 10.68
N SER A 68 5.13 -11.08 11.85
CA SER A 68 5.03 -10.27 13.07
C SER A 68 5.82 -10.83 14.28
N VAL A 69 6.41 -12.03 14.23
CA VAL A 69 7.05 -12.65 15.41
C VAL A 69 8.35 -13.41 15.18
N THR A 70 8.67 -13.80 13.95
CA THR A 70 9.86 -14.63 13.68
C THR A 70 11.11 -13.79 13.42
N SER A 71 12.21 -14.19 14.03
CA SER A 71 13.56 -13.70 13.72
C SER A 71 14.09 -14.27 12.39
N ASN A 72 13.53 -15.37 11.87
CA ASN A 72 13.99 -15.97 10.61
C ASN A 72 13.57 -15.14 9.39
N ASP A 73 14.55 -14.61 8.66
CA ASP A 73 14.36 -13.70 7.53
C ASP A 73 13.63 -14.34 6.34
N GLU A 74 13.90 -15.60 6.02
CA GLU A 74 13.24 -16.32 4.91
C GLU A 74 11.75 -16.55 5.21
N ILE A 75 11.45 -17.03 6.43
CA ILE A 75 10.07 -17.25 6.89
C ILE A 75 9.32 -15.91 6.99
N ARG A 76 9.98 -14.85 7.49
CA ARG A 76 9.43 -13.49 7.56
C ARG A 76 9.15 -12.92 6.17
N ALA A 77 10.03 -13.15 5.19
CA ALA A 77 9.83 -12.75 3.80
C ALA A 77 8.67 -13.51 3.13
N ALA A 78 8.62 -14.84 3.29
CA ALA A 78 7.55 -15.68 2.76
C ALA A 78 6.17 -15.32 3.37
N SER A 79 6.11 -15.10 4.68
CA SER A 79 4.89 -14.67 5.37
C SER A 79 4.42 -13.27 4.92
N ASN A 80 5.36 -12.35 4.65
CA ASN A 80 5.02 -11.04 4.07
C ASN A 80 4.52 -11.15 2.62
N GLU A 81 5.07 -12.04 1.80
CA GLU A 81 4.58 -12.29 0.44
C GLU A 81 3.21 -12.99 0.44
N ALA A 82 2.99 -13.95 1.34
CA ALA A 82 1.69 -14.53 1.65
C ALA A 82 0.63 -13.45 2.00
N ARG A 83 0.97 -12.51 2.90
CA ARG A 83 0.10 -11.36 3.23
C ARG A 83 -0.24 -10.51 1.98
N LYS A 84 0.73 -10.26 1.09
CA LYS A 84 0.49 -9.52 -0.18
C LYS A 84 -0.43 -10.29 -1.12
N LYS A 85 -0.19 -11.59 -1.33
CA LYS A 85 -1.04 -12.47 -2.17
C LYS A 85 -2.50 -12.45 -1.70
N VAL A 86 -2.73 -12.67 -0.40
CA VAL A 86 -4.09 -12.69 0.18
C VAL A 86 -4.76 -11.31 0.10
N LEU A 87 -4.03 -10.21 0.33
CA LEU A 87 -4.59 -8.87 0.16
C LEU A 87 -5.03 -8.59 -1.29
N ALA A 88 -4.21 -8.96 -2.27
CA ALA A 88 -4.54 -8.82 -3.68
C ALA A 88 -5.74 -9.69 -4.08
N PHE A 89 -5.80 -10.93 -3.59
CA PHE A 89 -6.90 -11.86 -3.84
C PHE A 89 -8.22 -11.36 -3.24
N ARG A 90 -8.23 -10.94 -1.97
CA ARG A 90 -9.44 -10.39 -1.33
C ARG A 90 -10.00 -9.19 -2.10
N LYS A 91 -9.14 -8.30 -2.63
CA LYS A 91 -9.61 -7.20 -3.49
C LYS A 91 -10.26 -7.68 -4.79
N SER A 92 -9.87 -8.85 -5.33
CA SER A 92 -10.55 -9.43 -6.49
C SER A 92 -11.91 -10.05 -6.16
N LEU A 93 -12.09 -10.61 -4.95
CA LEU A 93 -13.38 -11.15 -4.49
C LEU A 93 -14.43 -10.05 -4.36
N TRP A 94 -14.08 -8.91 -3.76
CA TRP A 94 -15.01 -7.78 -3.62
C TRP A 94 -15.36 -7.08 -4.95
N GLY A 95 -14.73 -7.47 -6.06
CA GLY A 95 -15.10 -7.03 -7.42
C GLY A 95 -16.06 -7.97 -8.16
N ARG A 96 -16.62 -8.99 -7.48
CA ARG A 96 -17.58 -9.96 -8.05
C ARG A 96 -19.00 -9.39 -8.03
N GLU A 97 -19.40 -8.78 -9.15
CA GLU A 97 -20.75 -8.24 -9.39
C GLU A 97 -21.84 -9.30 -9.16
N ASP A 98 -21.63 -10.52 -9.66
CA ASP A 98 -22.53 -11.67 -9.52
C ASP A 98 -22.82 -12.05 -8.05
N ILE A 99 -21.79 -12.01 -7.19
CA ILE A 99 -21.95 -12.29 -5.75
C ILE A 99 -22.58 -11.08 -5.03
N ALA A 100 -22.23 -9.86 -5.44
CA ALA A 100 -22.80 -8.65 -4.87
C ALA A 100 -24.32 -8.55 -5.12
N GLU A 101 -24.77 -8.86 -6.34
CA GLU A 101 -26.20 -8.94 -6.69
C GLU A 101 -26.94 -9.98 -5.82
N ALA A 102 -26.38 -11.18 -5.67
CA ALA A 102 -26.96 -12.23 -4.83
C ALA A 102 -27.08 -11.80 -3.34
N VAL A 103 -26.04 -11.16 -2.78
CA VAL A 103 -26.07 -10.63 -1.41
C VAL A 103 -27.13 -9.55 -1.23
N LEU A 104 -27.30 -8.67 -2.23
CA LEU A 104 -28.29 -7.58 -2.20
C LEU A 104 -29.73 -8.09 -2.33
N GLU A 105 -29.99 -9.10 -3.17
CA GLU A 105 -31.33 -9.69 -3.31
C GLU A 105 -31.73 -10.44 -2.03
N ILE A 106 -30.82 -11.24 -1.44
CA ILE A 106 -31.07 -11.90 -0.14
C ILE A 106 -31.32 -10.86 0.96
N TRP A 107 -30.57 -9.75 0.99
CA TRP A 107 -30.85 -8.65 1.92
C TRP A 107 -32.25 -8.05 1.70
N SER A 108 -32.65 -7.84 0.44
CA SER A 108 -33.97 -7.30 0.08
C SER A 108 -35.12 -8.23 0.48
N ASP A 109 -35.00 -9.55 0.28
CA ASP A 109 -35.97 -10.53 0.76
C ASP A 109 -36.15 -10.44 2.28
N GLN A 110 -35.06 -10.38 3.04
CA GLN A 110 -35.12 -10.28 4.50
C GLN A 110 -35.75 -8.96 5.01
N GLN A 111 -35.69 -7.87 4.24
CA GLN A 111 -36.44 -6.64 4.59
C GLN A 111 -37.96 -6.77 4.41
N LYS A 112 -38.42 -7.66 3.51
CA LYS A 112 -39.86 -7.90 3.28
C LYS A 112 -40.49 -8.80 4.37
N GLY A 113 -39.65 -9.45 5.17
CA GLY A 113 -40.04 -10.21 6.35
C GLY A 113 -38.88 -11.05 6.84
N SER A 114 -38.24 -10.64 7.94
CA SER A 114 -37.04 -11.30 8.46
C SER A 114 -37.34 -12.74 8.89
N ARG A 115 -36.60 -13.69 8.32
CA ARG A 115 -36.69 -15.15 8.60
C ARG A 115 -35.39 -15.69 9.20
N LEU A 116 -34.27 -14.99 9.03
CA LEU A 116 -32.97 -15.37 9.56
C LEU A 116 -32.83 -15.03 11.05
N GLY A 117 -32.15 -15.91 11.79
CA GLY A 117 -31.74 -15.63 13.17
C GLY A 117 -30.74 -14.46 13.23
N ALA A 118 -30.72 -13.74 14.36
CA ALA A 118 -29.96 -12.50 14.53
C ALA A 118 -28.50 -12.57 14.03
N GLU A 119 -27.76 -13.62 14.41
CA GLU A 119 -26.37 -13.83 14.00
C GLU A 119 -26.19 -13.96 12.47
N ASN A 120 -27.14 -14.60 11.78
CA ASN A 120 -27.13 -14.73 10.32
C ASN A 120 -27.43 -13.38 9.63
N MET A 121 -28.39 -12.61 10.16
CA MET A 121 -28.68 -11.24 9.69
C MET A 121 -27.51 -10.28 9.87
N ILE A 122 -26.81 -10.40 11.00
CA ILE A 122 -25.59 -9.64 11.29
C ILE A 122 -24.50 -9.97 10.28
N TYR A 123 -24.22 -11.26 10.04
CA TYR A 123 -23.23 -11.67 9.05
C TYR A 123 -23.58 -11.18 7.64
N LEU A 124 -24.85 -11.29 7.24
CA LEU A 124 -25.35 -10.78 5.97
C LEU A 124 -25.14 -9.26 5.84
N ASN A 125 -25.40 -8.47 6.89
CA ASN A 125 -25.13 -7.03 6.90
C ASN A 125 -23.64 -6.72 6.75
N VAL A 126 -22.76 -7.44 7.48
CA VAL A 126 -21.30 -7.27 7.37
C VAL A 126 -20.81 -7.63 5.96
N LEU A 127 -21.31 -8.72 5.38
CA LEU A 127 -20.96 -9.12 4.01
C LEU A 127 -21.47 -8.12 2.97
N ARG A 128 -22.71 -7.63 3.10
CA ARG A 128 -23.27 -6.56 2.25
C ARG A 128 -22.39 -5.32 2.31
N GLN A 129 -21.96 -4.90 3.51
CA GLN A 129 -21.15 -3.70 3.66
C GLN A 129 -19.80 -3.82 2.95
N LYS A 130 -19.12 -4.98 3.02
CA LYS A 130 -17.88 -5.22 2.25
C LYS A 130 -18.05 -4.98 0.73
N PHE A 131 -19.22 -5.30 0.17
CA PHE A 131 -19.54 -5.05 -1.24
C PHE A 131 -19.95 -3.59 -1.53
N VAL A 132 -20.62 -2.91 -0.60
CA VAL A 132 -20.87 -1.45 -0.70
C VAL A 132 -19.54 -0.70 -0.69
N ASP A 133 -18.65 -1.01 0.26
CA ASP A 133 -17.34 -0.38 0.44
C ASP A 133 -16.41 -0.57 -0.78
N SER A 134 -16.60 -1.65 -1.54
CA SER A 134 -15.86 -1.92 -2.79
C SER A 134 -16.30 -1.04 -3.97
N GLY A 135 -17.41 -0.31 -3.83
CA GLY A 135 -17.97 0.55 -4.88
C GLY A 135 -18.84 -0.15 -5.91
N LEU A 136 -19.13 -1.45 -5.77
CA LEU A 136 -20.04 -2.15 -6.71
C LEU A 136 -21.48 -1.61 -6.71
N ALA A 137 -21.90 -0.91 -5.65
CA ALA A 137 -23.17 -0.19 -5.62
C ALA A 137 -23.18 1.10 -6.50
N LEU A 138 -22.02 1.56 -6.99
CA LEU A 138 -21.90 2.79 -7.79
C LEU A 138 -22.25 2.51 -9.26
N LYS A 139 -23.31 3.14 -9.75
CA LYS A 139 -23.83 2.92 -11.12
C LYS A 139 -22.85 3.23 -12.25
N ASP A 140 -21.90 4.15 -12.04
CA ASP A 140 -21.10 4.71 -13.10
C ASP A 140 -19.59 4.45 -12.91
N ARG A 141 -18.93 4.14 -14.02
CA ARG A 141 -17.50 3.79 -14.02
C ARG A 141 -16.56 4.92 -13.61
N LYS A 142 -17.00 6.20 -13.62
CA LYS A 142 -16.15 7.29 -13.13
C LYS A 142 -16.13 7.28 -11.60
N SER A 143 -17.27 7.10 -10.96
CA SER A 143 -17.38 6.97 -9.50
C SER A 143 -16.61 5.74 -9.00
N VAL A 144 -16.74 4.58 -9.64
CA VAL A 144 -15.91 3.39 -9.32
C VAL A 144 -14.41 3.67 -9.47
N SER A 145 -14.01 4.33 -10.56
CA SER A 145 -12.60 4.71 -10.76
C SER A 145 -12.12 5.71 -9.72
N ARG A 146 -12.95 6.70 -9.34
CA ARG A 146 -12.60 7.71 -8.35
C ARG A 146 -12.47 7.09 -6.96
N LEU A 147 -13.36 6.16 -6.58
CA LEU A 147 -13.24 5.41 -5.33
C LEU A 147 -11.90 4.66 -5.25
N ALA A 148 -11.51 3.96 -6.32
CA ALA A 148 -10.24 3.25 -6.37
C ALA A 148 -9.01 4.18 -6.36
N ASP A 149 -9.14 5.39 -6.92
CA ASP A 149 -8.12 6.45 -6.80
C ASP A 149 -8.05 7.00 -5.36
N LEU A 150 -9.19 7.28 -4.73
CA LEU A 150 -9.30 7.74 -3.33
C LEU A 150 -8.69 6.74 -2.35
N GLU A 151 -9.05 5.45 -2.44
CA GLU A 151 -8.44 4.38 -1.62
C GLU A 151 -6.91 4.38 -1.72
N ARG A 152 -6.38 4.56 -2.95
CA ARG A 152 -4.94 4.59 -3.20
C ARG A 152 -4.31 5.85 -2.59
N GLU A 153 -4.87 7.02 -2.85
CA GLU A 153 -4.36 8.30 -2.33
C GLU A 153 -4.40 8.37 -0.79
N ILE A 154 -5.47 7.86 -0.16
CA ILE A 154 -5.59 7.75 1.30
C ILE A 154 -4.52 6.81 1.86
N LYS A 155 -4.31 5.65 1.23
CA LYS A 155 -3.31 4.67 1.67
C LYS A 155 -1.88 5.17 1.49
N GLU A 156 -1.58 5.82 0.37
CA GLU A 156 -0.28 6.44 0.10
C GLU A 156 0.00 7.54 1.14
N SER A 157 -0.92 8.49 1.31
CA SER A 157 -0.80 9.59 2.27
C SER A 157 -0.68 9.10 3.72
N GLY A 158 -1.48 8.09 4.10
CA GLY A 158 -1.42 7.47 5.44
C GLY A 158 -0.12 6.71 5.69
N SER A 159 0.45 6.07 4.67
CA SER A 159 1.77 5.42 4.77
C SER A 159 2.90 6.43 4.91
N GLU A 160 2.83 7.55 4.20
CA GLU A 160 3.80 8.65 4.31
C GLU A 160 3.71 9.31 5.69
N TYR A 161 2.50 9.60 6.17
CA TYR A 161 2.24 10.17 7.49
C TYR A 161 2.83 9.32 8.62
N MET A 162 2.66 7.99 8.52
CA MET A 162 3.18 7.04 9.49
C MET A 162 4.71 6.96 9.46
N LYS A 163 5.31 6.98 8.26
CA LYS A 163 6.76 6.95 8.05
C LYS A 163 7.46 8.22 8.56
N ALA A 164 6.81 9.38 8.44
CA ALA A 164 7.35 10.65 8.96
C ALA A 164 7.48 10.69 10.50
N LEU A 165 6.77 9.80 11.21
CA LEU A 165 6.89 9.61 12.66
C LEU A 165 7.99 8.59 13.05
N ASP A 166 8.59 7.92 12.07
CA ASP A 166 9.65 6.93 12.25
C ASP A 166 11.04 7.54 12.01
N GLY A 167 12.07 6.90 12.59
CA GLY A 167 13.47 7.37 12.52
C GLY A 167 14.06 7.85 13.85
N LYS A 168 15.35 8.23 13.83
CA LYS A 168 16.11 8.75 14.96
C LYS A 168 16.06 10.27 14.95
N GLN A 169 15.14 10.84 15.74
CA GLN A 169 15.05 12.28 16.00
C GLN A 169 15.24 12.54 17.49
N GLY A 170 15.81 13.70 17.85
CA GLY A 170 16.17 14.02 19.22
C GLY A 170 16.67 15.47 19.36
N LEU A 171 16.89 15.89 20.59
CA LEU A 171 17.49 17.18 20.94
C LEU A 171 18.78 16.96 21.71
N TRP A 172 19.83 17.73 21.40
CA TRP A 172 20.98 17.84 22.29
C TRP A 172 20.64 18.79 23.44
N MET A 173 20.69 18.28 24.67
CA MET A 173 20.47 19.04 25.90
C MET A 173 21.65 18.87 26.85
N THR A 174 22.01 19.92 27.58
CA THR A 174 23.08 19.83 28.60
C THR A 174 22.60 19.04 29.82
N LEU A 175 23.53 18.49 30.61
CA LEU A 175 23.19 17.87 31.90
C LEU A 175 22.49 18.86 32.87
N ASP A 176 22.80 20.14 32.74
CA ASP A 176 22.17 21.23 33.48
C ASP A 176 20.71 21.49 33.05
N GLU A 177 20.41 21.42 31.74
CA GLU A 177 19.02 21.43 31.24
C GLU A 177 18.21 20.22 31.72
N LEU A 178 18.86 19.08 31.97
CA LEU A 178 18.23 17.79 32.33
C LEU A 178 18.06 17.55 33.84
N GLN A 179 18.19 18.59 34.68
CA GLN A 179 17.93 18.50 36.12
C GLN A 179 16.54 17.91 36.43
N GLY A 180 16.49 17.02 37.42
CA GLY A 180 15.30 16.26 37.83
C GLY A 180 15.09 14.93 37.08
N VAL A 181 15.59 14.80 35.84
CA VAL A 181 15.46 13.56 35.06
C VAL A 181 16.34 12.45 35.67
N PRO A 182 15.83 11.22 35.88
CA PRO A 182 16.61 10.13 36.49
C PRO A 182 17.94 9.86 35.78
N GLU A 183 19.04 9.92 36.53
CA GLU A 183 20.41 9.76 36.01
C GLU A 183 20.60 8.44 35.25
N SER A 184 20.00 7.35 35.74
CA SER A 184 20.03 6.03 35.10
C SER A 184 19.38 6.00 33.70
N ALA A 185 18.52 6.96 33.37
CA ALA A 185 18.00 7.16 32.02
C ALA A 185 18.89 8.09 31.19
N VAL A 186 19.36 9.19 31.77
CA VAL A 186 20.26 10.17 31.13
C VAL A 186 21.59 9.54 30.68
N LEU A 187 22.13 8.59 31.47
CA LEU A 187 23.35 7.85 31.15
C LEU A 187 23.20 6.84 30.01
N ARG A 188 21.97 6.45 29.63
CA ARG A 188 21.71 5.56 28.49
C ARG A 188 21.60 6.31 27.15
N TRP A 189 21.60 7.64 27.18
CA TRP A 189 21.53 8.46 25.97
C TRP A 189 22.94 8.80 25.45
N GLU A 190 23.05 8.93 24.13
CA GLU A 190 24.32 9.25 23.48
C GLU A 190 24.88 10.58 24.01
N ALA A 191 26.17 10.58 24.33
CA ALA A 191 26.85 11.72 24.95
C ALA A 191 27.75 12.44 23.94
N ASP A 192 27.73 13.78 23.99
CA ASP A 192 28.71 14.65 23.34
C ASP A 192 29.06 15.75 24.34
N GLN A 193 30.29 15.73 24.85
CA GLN A 193 30.77 16.66 25.88
C GLN A 193 29.83 16.72 27.11
N ASP A 194 29.28 17.91 27.41
CA ASP A 194 28.36 18.20 28.51
C ASP A 194 26.89 17.90 28.17
N LYS A 195 26.62 17.34 26.98
CA LYS A 195 25.27 17.12 26.45
C LYS A 195 24.90 15.64 26.31
N ARG A 196 23.61 15.41 26.19
CA ARG A 196 22.97 14.13 25.87
C ARG A 196 21.98 14.30 24.72
N PHE A 197 21.92 13.31 23.84
CA PHE A 197 20.94 13.24 22.76
C PHE A 197 19.62 12.66 23.29
N VAL A 198 18.68 13.54 23.63
CA VAL A 198 17.37 13.19 24.18
C VAL A 198 16.43 12.75 23.05
N PRO A 199 16.01 11.48 22.94
CA PRO A 199 15.25 11.01 21.79
C PRO A 199 13.78 11.49 21.81
N LEU A 200 13.21 11.87 20.67
CA LEU A 200 11.79 12.23 20.54
C LEU A 200 10.89 10.98 20.47
N LYS A 201 10.93 10.13 21.51
CA LYS A 201 10.15 8.88 21.65
C LYS A 201 9.14 8.96 22.81
N ALA A 202 8.09 8.15 22.76
CA ALA A 202 7.00 8.21 23.74
C ALA A 202 7.47 7.96 25.18
N ALA A 203 8.33 6.96 25.39
CA ALA A 203 8.93 6.70 26.71
C ALA A 203 9.76 7.89 27.23
N THR A 204 10.48 8.60 26.35
CA THR A 204 11.21 9.82 26.70
C THR A 204 10.28 10.99 26.98
N PHE A 205 9.12 11.06 26.31
CA PHE A 205 8.12 12.12 26.51
C PHE A 205 7.48 12.05 27.90
N GLU A 206 7.01 10.86 28.31
CA GLU A 206 6.48 10.66 29.68
C GLU A 206 7.60 10.98 30.70
N LEU A 207 8.77 10.33 30.58
CA LEU A 207 9.91 10.55 31.47
C LEU A 207 10.32 12.03 31.63
N LEU A 208 10.49 12.77 30.53
CA LEU A 208 11.00 14.13 30.61
C LEU A 208 9.94 15.11 31.12
N LEU A 209 8.68 14.99 30.68
CA LEU A 209 7.62 15.89 31.15
C LEU A 209 7.18 15.60 32.58
N ASP A 210 7.34 14.36 33.07
CA ASP A 210 7.15 14.06 34.50
C ASP A 210 8.30 14.60 35.36
N HIS A 211 9.56 14.44 34.93
CA HIS A 211 10.72 14.60 35.81
C HIS A 211 11.59 15.84 35.62
N ALA A 212 11.63 16.50 34.45
CA ALA A 212 12.53 17.64 34.27
C ALA A 212 12.05 18.86 35.09
N ASP A 213 12.88 19.35 36.01
CA ASP A 213 12.51 20.41 36.95
C ASP A 213 12.26 21.76 36.23
N ARG A 214 13.06 22.03 35.19
CA ARG A 214 13.04 23.29 34.43
C ARG A 214 11.89 23.33 33.43
N GLU A 215 11.02 24.34 33.58
CA GLU A 215 9.89 24.59 32.68
C GLU A 215 10.34 24.78 31.22
N GLU A 216 11.41 25.55 30.98
CA GLU A 216 11.94 25.75 29.62
C GLU A 216 12.47 24.44 28.99
N THR A 217 12.99 23.48 29.77
CA THR A 217 13.37 22.16 29.25
C THR A 217 12.13 21.37 28.82
N ARG A 218 11.09 21.33 29.66
CA ARG A 218 9.81 20.66 29.34
C ARG A 218 9.17 21.25 28.09
N LYS A 219 9.09 22.58 28.02
CA LYS A 219 8.59 23.37 26.87
C LYS A 219 9.39 23.11 25.59
N LYS A 220 10.72 23.24 25.65
CA LYS A 220 11.65 22.96 24.52
C LYS A 220 11.45 21.54 23.98
N PHE A 221 11.28 20.57 24.87
CA PHE A 221 11.05 19.17 24.49
C PHE A 221 9.65 18.93 23.89
N GLU A 222 8.57 19.37 24.54
CA GLU A 222 7.20 19.14 24.06
C GLU A 222 6.99 19.78 22.68
N ILE A 223 7.42 21.04 22.50
CA ILE A 223 7.33 21.74 21.22
C ILE A 223 8.09 20.96 20.13
N ALA A 224 9.30 20.47 20.40
CA ALA A 224 10.03 19.65 19.42
C ALA A 224 9.34 18.31 19.13
N PHE A 225 8.77 17.66 20.15
CA PHE A 225 8.08 16.38 20.02
C PHE A 225 6.79 16.48 19.21
N ASP A 226 6.00 17.55 19.42
CA ASP A 226 4.83 17.88 18.60
C ASP A 226 5.21 18.23 17.14
N ASN A 227 6.40 18.79 16.94
CA ASN A 227 6.90 19.22 15.62
C ASN A 227 7.71 18.16 14.84
N ARG A 228 7.89 16.95 15.36
CA ARG A 228 8.72 15.88 14.75
C ARG A 228 8.37 15.48 13.30
N ALA A 229 7.19 15.87 12.83
CA ALA A 229 6.74 15.69 11.45
C ALA A 229 6.03 16.94 10.89
N LYS A 230 6.39 18.15 11.40
CA LYS A 230 5.70 19.41 11.09
C LYS A 230 5.64 19.75 9.60
N ASP A 231 6.66 19.35 8.83
CA ASP A 231 6.82 19.72 7.42
C ASP A 231 6.06 18.78 6.47
N THR A 232 5.44 17.71 7.00
CA THR A 232 4.74 16.67 6.22
C THR A 232 3.35 16.37 6.78
N ASN A 233 3.27 15.99 8.06
CA ASN A 233 2.05 15.43 8.64
C ASN A 233 0.84 16.36 8.72
N PRO A 234 0.96 17.69 8.92
CA PRO A 234 -0.21 18.58 8.86
C PRO A 234 -0.90 18.54 7.49
N ALA A 235 -0.13 18.64 6.41
CA ALA A 235 -0.66 18.61 5.05
C ALA A 235 -1.20 17.22 4.66
N LEU A 236 -0.52 16.15 5.09
CA LEU A 236 -0.98 14.78 4.89
C LEU A 236 -2.27 14.48 5.67
N LEU A 237 -2.41 14.96 6.91
CA LEU A 237 -3.64 14.80 7.70
C LEU A 237 -4.81 15.52 7.04
N HIS A 238 -4.64 16.79 6.67
CA HIS A 238 -5.66 17.56 5.96
C HIS A 238 -6.10 16.86 4.67
N ARG A 239 -5.15 16.44 3.83
CA ARG A 239 -5.43 15.68 2.61
C ARG A 239 -6.20 14.38 2.90
N ILE A 240 -5.84 13.64 3.95
CA ILE A 240 -6.53 12.40 4.32
C ILE A 240 -7.97 12.68 4.78
N LEU A 241 -8.22 13.75 5.53
CA LEU A 241 -9.58 14.15 5.95
C LEU A 241 -10.45 14.49 4.74
N VAL A 242 -9.94 15.32 3.82
CA VAL A 242 -10.64 15.69 2.57
C VAL A 242 -10.96 14.45 1.71
N LEU A 243 -9.96 13.58 1.45
CA LEU A 243 -10.16 12.38 0.64
C LEU A 243 -11.15 11.38 1.29
N ARG A 244 -11.16 11.29 2.63
CA ARG A 244 -12.09 10.44 3.40
C ARG A 244 -13.52 10.94 3.32
N ASP A 245 -13.73 12.25 3.42
CA ASP A 245 -15.06 12.84 3.25
C ASP A 245 -15.56 12.67 1.80
N GLU A 246 -14.69 12.89 0.79
CA GLU A 246 -15.04 12.61 -0.62
C GLU A 246 -15.43 11.13 -0.81
N GLN A 247 -14.67 10.20 -0.22
CA GLN A 247 -14.97 8.76 -0.27
C GLN A 247 -16.34 8.43 0.34
N ALA A 248 -16.65 8.99 1.51
CA ALA A 248 -17.92 8.72 2.19
C ALA A 248 -19.11 9.28 1.40
N ARG A 249 -19.01 10.52 0.90
CA ARG A 249 -20.06 11.14 0.08
C ARG A 249 -20.25 10.45 -1.27
N LEU A 250 -19.16 9.97 -1.88
CA LEU A 250 -19.21 9.17 -3.11
C LEU A 250 -19.97 7.85 -2.91
N LEU A 251 -19.85 7.23 -1.74
CA LEU A 251 -20.61 6.04 -1.32
C LEU A 251 -22.03 6.37 -0.80
N GLY A 252 -22.42 7.66 -0.75
CA GLY A 252 -23.76 8.12 -0.39
C GLY A 252 -24.01 8.35 1.11
N TYR A 253 -22.95 8.42 1.93
CA TYR A 253 -23.02 8.76 3.35
C TYR A 253 -22.85 10.27 3.58
N LYS A 254 -23.32 10.79 4.73
CA LYS A 254 -23.23 12.23 5.03
C LYS A 254 -21.78 12.71 5.15
N HIS A 255 -20.93 11.91 5.80
CA HIS A 255 -19.52 12.17 6.08
C HIS A 255 -18.83 10.87 6.56
N TYR A 256 -17.51 10.89 6.73
CA TYR A 256 -16.72 9.68 7.03
C TYR A 256 -17.14 8.94 8.31
N ALA A 257 -17.50 9.66 9.39
CA ALA A 257 -17.97 9.00 10.62
C ALA A 257 -19.30 8.25 10.45
N ASP A 258 -20.18 8.71 9.56
CA ASP A 258 -21.49 8.10 9.26
C ASP A 258 -21.32 6.80 8.48
N TRP A 259 -20.38 6.77 7.53
CA TRP A 259 -19.96 5.53 6.84
C TRP A 259 -19.47 4.46 7.83
N LEU A 260 -18.60 4.83 8.78
CA LEU A 260 -18.07 3.87 9.76
C LEU A 260 -19.12 3.39 10.77
N ALA A 261 -20.17 4.18 11.04
CA ALA A 261 -21.20 3.88 12.03
C ALA A 261 -21.95 2.56 11.77
N VAL A 262 -22.00 2.08 10.51
CA VAL A 262 -22.61 0.79 10.14
C VAL A 262 -22.01 -0.41 10.90
N THR A 263 -20.78 -0.27 11.43
CA THR A 263 -20.08 -1.30 12.22
C THR A 263 -19.73 -0.82 13.64
N ARG A 264 -20.51 0.12 14.19
CA ARG A 264 -20.36 0.67 15.54
C ARG A 264 -21.65 0.52 16.34
N MET A 265 -21.53 0.36 17.65
CA MET A 265 -22.66 0.32 18.57
C MET A 265 -23.31 1.72 18.73
N MET A 266 -22.52 2.79 18.66
CA MET A 266 -23.00 4.18 18.81
C MET A 266 -22.94 4.95 17.48
N CYS A 267 -24.01 5.66 17.15
CA CYS A 267 -24.03 6.58 16.00
C CYS A 267 -23.22 7.87 16.31
N PRO A 268 -22.67 8.56 15.28
CA PRO A 268 -21.70 9.64 15.49
C PRO A 268 -22.27 10.81 16.30
N ASP A 269 -23.50 11.25 16.02
CA ASP A 269 -24.15 12.36 16.74
C ASP A 269 -24.31 12.06 18.24
N ARG A 270 -24.65 10.80 18.59
CA ARG A 270 -24.73 10.37 19.99
C ARG A 270 -23.35 10.28 20.64
N ALA A 271 -22.32 9.88 19.90
CA ALA A 271 -20.94 9.85 20.39
C ALA A 271 -20.40 11.25 20.66
N VAL A 272 -20.71 12.24 19.79
CA VAL A 272 -20.40 13.66 20.03
C VAL A 272 -21.13 14.17 21.28
N ALA A 273 -22.46 13.99 21.37
CA ALA A 273 -23.24 14.45 22.52
C ALA A 273 -22.75 13.83 23.84
N PHE A 274 -22.44 12.54 23.85
CA PHE A 274 -21.89 11.83 25.01
C PHE A 274 -20.54 12.42 25.47
N LEU A 275 -19.63 12.71 24.54
CA LEU A 275 -18.35 13.33 24.89
C LEU A 275 -18.47 14.81 25.28
N GLU A 276 -19.43 15.55 24.71
CA GLU A 276 -19.73 16.93 25.12
C GLU A 276 -20.28 16.98 26.55
N ASP A 277 -21.16 16.05 26.92
CA ASP A 277 -21.65 15.92 28.29
C ASP A 277 -20.52 15.49 29.25
N ALA A 278 -19.64 14.58 28.81
CA ALA A 278 -18.43 14.24 29.56
C ALA A 278 -17.50 15.46 29.77
N ALA A 279 -17.32 16.31 28.76
CA ALA A 279 -16.54 17.55 28.88
C ALA A 279 -17.16 18.53 29.89
N LYS A 280 -18.49 18.69 29.86
CA LYS A 280 -19.23 19.53 30.85
C LYS A 280 -19.03 19.01 32.27
N VAL A 281 -19.16 17.70 32.49
CA VAL A 281 -18.96 17.05 33.80
C VAL A 281 -17.51 17.17 34.30
N LEU A 282 -16.53 16.97 33.41
CA LEU A 282 -15.10 17.07 33.76
C LEU A 282 -14.62 18.51 33.99
N SER A 283 -15.32 19.53 33.48
CA SER A 283 -14.89 20.93 33.55
C SER A 283 -14.59 21.42 34.99
N GLY A 284 -15.44 21.07 35.96
CA GLY A 284 -15.22 21.38 37.37
C GLY A 284 -13.98 20.68 37.96
N PRO A 285 -13.91 19.33 37.93
CA PRO A 285 -12.73 18.58 38.37
C PRO A 285 -11.42 18.99 37.70
N VAL A 286 -11.41 19.26 36.39
CA VAL A 286 -10.24 19.78 35.66
C VAL A 286 -9.80 21.11 36.26
N LYS A 287 -10.71 22.06 36.45
CA LYS A 287 -10.39 23.34 37.07
C LYS A 287 -9.77 23.18 38.46
N SER A 288 -10.39 22.38 39.33
CA SER A 288 -9.86 22.12 40.67
C SER A 288 -8.47 21.46 40.66
N ARG A 289 -8.17 20.61 39.67
CA ARG A 289 -6.84 20.00 39.51
C ARG A 289 -5.81 21.05 39.04
N LEU A 290 -6.18 21.94 38.12
CA LEU A 290 -5.33 23.05 37.69
C LEU A 290 -5.09 24.08 38.80
N ASP A 291 -6.09 24.39 39.62
CA ASP A 291 -5.95 25.26 40.80
C ASP A 291 -4.93 24.67 41.80
N ALA A 292 -4.94 23.34 42.00
CA ALA A 292 -3.93 22.64 42.82
C ALA A 292 -2.52 22.73 42.21
N PHE A 293 -2.37 22.55 40.90
CA PHE A 293 -1.09 22.73 40.20
C PHE A 293 -0.56 24.16 40.32
N ILE A 294 -1.44 25.17 40.20
CA ILE A 294 -1.10 26.59 40.40
C ILE A 294 -0.60 26.84 41.83
N GLY A 295 -1.23 26.22 42.84
CA GLY A 295 -0.76 26.27 44.22
C GLY A 295 0.65 25.68 44.40
N ILE A 296 0.95 24.57 43.74
CA ILE A 296 2.30 23.96 43.75
C ILE A 296 3.30 24.87 43.00
N LYS A 297 2.97 25.33 41.78
CA LYS A 297 3.80 26.24 40.96
C LYS A 297 4.12 27.54 41.71
N GLY A 298 3.15 28.08 42.45
CA GLY A 298 3.30 29.29 43.26
C GLY A 298 4.18 29.12 44.50
N SER A 299 4.33 27.91 45.03
CA SER A 299 5.12 27.63 46.25
C SER A 299 6.58 27.23 45.99
N GLN A 300 6.97 26.96 44.74
CA GLN A 300 8.33 26.57 44.39
C GLN A 300 9.34 27.74 44.49
N PRO A 301 10.58 27.50 44.96
CA PRO A 301 11.66 28.49 44.92
C PRO A 301 11.92 28.95 43.49
N ARG A 302 12.18 30.25 43.29
CA ARG A 302 12.45 30.82 41.96
C ARG A 302 13.90 31.19 41.77
N GLU A 303 14.35 31.09 40.53
CA GLU A 303 15.54 31.81 40.07
C GLU A 303 15.26 33.32 40.06
N ASN A 304 16.27 34.11 40.44
CA ASN A 304 16.15 35.56 40.49
C ASN A 304 15.92 36.13 39.08
N GLY A 305 14.74 36.71 38.84
CA GLY A 305 14.37 37.38 37.59
C GLY A 305 13.23 36.75 36.80
N SER A 306 12.73 35.57 37.19
CA SER A 306 11.58 34.94 36.52
C SER A 306 10.31 35.82 36.65
N PRO A 307 9.61 36.16 35.54
CA PRO A 307 8.48 37.07 35.57
C PRO A 307 7.29 36.49 36.35
N THR A 308 6.72 37.30 37.25
CA THR A 308 5.59 36.93 38.12
C THR A 308 4.28 36.62 37.37
N SER A 309 4.17 36.99 36.09
CA SER A 309 2.95 36.95 35.28
C SER A 309 2.68 35.62 34.55
N GLN A 310 3.24 34.51 35.02
CA GLN A 310 3.08 33.17 34.43
C GLN A 310 2.68 32.09 35.46
N LEU A 311 2.39 32.48 36.71
CA LEU A 311 2.11 31.58 37.83
C LEU A 311 0.64 31.15 37.89
N ASP A 312 -0.25 31.98 37.35
CA ASP A 312 -1.71 31.78 37.25
C ASP A 312 -2.10 30.83 36.10
N LYS A 313 -1.12 30.22 35.43
CA LYS A 313 -1.31 29.38 34.24
C LYS A 313 -0.49 28.09 34.34
N ILE A 314 -1.14 27.00 33.92
CA ILE A 314 -0.50 25.72 33.65
C ILE A 314 -0.50 25.51 32.14
N TYR A 315 0.70 25.37 31.57
CA TYR A 315 0.88 25.07 30.15
C TYR A 315 0.79 23.56 29.88
N THR A 316 0.75 23.15 28.62
CA THR A 316 0.78 21.72 28.23
C THR A 316 1.99 20.99 28.81
N TRP A 317 3.18 21.60 28.69
CA TRP A 317 4.46 21.11 29.18
C TRP A 317 4.59 21.08 30.71
N ASP A 318 3.67 21.71 31.43
CA ASP A 318 3.61 21.67 32.90
C ASP A 318 2.73 20.53 33.43
N SER A 319 1.78 20.05 32.61
CA SER A 319 0.67 19.23 33.09
C SER A 319 1.07 17.87 33.66
N TYR A 320 2.16 17.26 33.19
CA TYR A 320 2.69 15.99 33.70
C TYR A 320 3.49 16.20 35.00
N TYR A 321 4.43 17.15 34.99
CA TYR A 321 5.26 17.52 36.14
C TYR A 321 4.45 17.84 37.40
N TYR A 322 3.45 18.73 37.29
CA TYR A 322 2.62 19.07 38.45
C TYR A 322 1.62 17.97 38.82
N GLU A 323 1.18 17.14 37.88
CA GLU A 323 0.39 15.94 38.19
C GLU A 323 1.19 14.94 39.04
N ARG A 324 2.45 14.66 38.68
CA ARG A 324 3.37 13.85 39.50
C ARG A 324 3.57 14.48 40.89
N LEU A 325 3.89 15.77 40.97
CA LEU A 325 4.13 16.43 42.26
C LEU A 325 2.88 16.43 43.15
N CYS A 326 1.70 16.66 42.57
CA CYS A 326 0.43 16.61 43.29
C CYS A 326 0.17 15.20 43.83
N ARG A 327 0.33 14.15 43.02
CA ARG A 327 0.25 12.75 43.49
C ARG A 327 1.26 12.42 44.60
N GLN A 328 2.50 12.92 44.49
CA GLN A 328 3.53 12.70 45.52
C GLN A 328 3.15 13.35 46.85
N GLN A 329 2.58 14.56 46.83
CA GLN A 329 2.09 15.26 48.02
C GLN A 329 0.81 14.61 48.60
N GLU A 330 -0.12 14.18 47.75
CA GLU A 330 -1.41 13.60 48.15
C GLU A 330 -1.27 12.18 48.69
N TYR A 331 -0.39 11.36 48.11
CA TYR A 331 -0.37 9.91 48.35
C TYR A 331 0.94 9.35 48.93
N ALA A 332 2.08 10.06 48.82
CA ALA A 332 3.38 9.63 49.35
C ALA A 332 3.78 8.18 48.96
N VAL A 333 3.53 7.81 47.71
CA VAL A 333 3.74 6.47 47.13
C VAL A 333 5.13 6.38 46.47
N ASP A 334 5.95 5.40 46.89
CA ASP A 334 7.22 5.06 46.23
C ASP A 334 7.00 3.92 45.23
N GLU A 335 6.93 4.26 43.94
CA GLU A 335 6.70 3.30 42.86
C GLU A 335 7.81 2.24 42.73
N ALA A 336 9.06 2.59 43.03
CA ALA A 336 10.20 1.67 42.92
C ALA A 336 10.20 0.64 44.05
N ALA A 337 9.84 1.06 45.28
CA ALA A 337 9.61 0.14 46.39
C ALA A 337 8.43 -0.81 46.11
N ILE A 338 7.37 -0.33 45.46
CA ILE A 338 6.18 -1.13 45.13
C ILE A 338 6.44 -2.14 44.01
N GLN A 339 7.27 -1.80 43.02
CA GLN A 339 7.64 -2.67 41.90
C GLN A 339 8.20 -4.03 42.37
N GLN A 340 8.90 -4.05 43.52
CA GLN A 340 9.47 -5.26 44.12
C GLN A 340 8.41 -6.33 44.47
N TYR A 341 7.16 -5.93 44.70
CA TYR A 341 6.07 -6.82 45.08
C TYR A 341 5.31 -7.42 43.89
N PHE A 342 5.75 -7.19 42.65
CA PHE A 342 5.08 -7.71 41.45
C PHE A 342 6.03 -8.44 40.48
N PRO A 343 6.63 -9.58 40.86
CA PRO A 343 7.32 -10.48 39.92
C PRO A 343 6.35 -10.98 38.83
N PHE A 344 6.73 -10.87 37.56
CA PHE A 344 5.88 -11.17 36.40
C PHE A 344 5.28 -12.57 36.45
N ASP A 345 6.07 -13.61 36.74
CA ASP A 345 5.61 -15.00 36.71
C ASP A 345 4.54 -15.27 37.78
N GLN A 346 4.70 -14.64 38.96
CA GLN A 346 3.78 -14.71 40.08
C GLN A 346 2.50 -13.91 39.81
N VAL A 347 2.63 -12.73 39.19
CA VAL A 347 1.48 -11.94 38.75
C VAL A 347 0.69 -12.71 37.71
N LEU A 348 1.33 -13.21 36.64
CA LEU A 348 0.70 -13.97 35.57
C LEU A 348 -0.12 -15.16 36.10
N ASP A 349 0.49 -16.03 36.92
CA ASP A 349 -0.20 -17.16 37.56
C ASP A 349 -1.43 -16.70 38.37
N ARG A 350 -1.27 -15.67 39.20
CA ARG A 350 -2.37 -15.14 40.04
C ARG A 350 -3.48 -14.46 39.24
N VAL A 351 -3.18 -13.77 38.13
CA VAL A 351 -4.20 -13.21 37.23
C VAL A 351 -4.97 -14.33 36.55
N LEU A 352 -4.28 -15.37 36.05
CA LEU A 352 -4.92 -16.54 35.46
C LEU A 352 -5.79 -17.29 36.47
N GLN A 353 -5.38 -17.37 37.74
CA GLN A 353 -6.20 -17.93 38.83
C GLN A 353 -7.45 -17.09 39.13
N ILE A 354 -7.31 -15.77 39.31
CA ILE A 354 -8.43 -14.85 39.60
C ILE A 354 -9.46 -14.87 38.47
N GLN A 355 -9.03 -14.61 37.24
CA GLN A 355 -9.93 -14.56 36.09
C GLN A 355 -10.44 -15.97 35.74
N GLY A 356 -9.59 -17.01 35.90
CA GLY A 356 -9.97 -18.42 35.73
C GLY A 356 -11.10 -18.83 36.66
N ALA A 357 -10.96 -18.57 37.95
CA ALA A 357 -11.99 -18.83 38.93
C ALA A 357 -13.27 -18.01 38.66
N ALA A 358 -13.17 -16.75 38.24
CA ALA A 358 -14.33 -15.92 37.93
C ALA A 358 -15.14 -16.51 36.76
N PHE A 359 -14.49 -16.77 35.63
CA PHE A 359 -15.15 -17.18 34.38
C PHE A 359 -15.29 -18.69 34.18
N GLY A 360 -14.76 -19.51 35.10
CA GLY A 360 -14.86 -20.97 35.02
C GLY A 360 -13.89 -21.60 34.04
N PHE A 361 -12.67 -21.04 33.95
CA PHE A 361 -11.58 -21.58 33.14
C PHE A 361 -10.40 -22.03 34.00
N LYS A 362 -9.77 -23.14 33.62
CA LYS A 362 -8.52 -23.64 34.19
C LYS A 362 -7.43 -23.66 33.12
N PHE A 363 -6.26 -23.13 33.47
CA PHE A 363 -5.08 -23.09 32.61
C PHE A 363 -4.11 -24.20 33.03
N GLU A 364 -3.70 -25.02 32.06
CA GLU A 364 -2.75 -26.12 32.24
C GLU A 364 -1.52 -25.83 31.39
N LYS A 365 -0.41 -25.46 32.03
CA LYS A 365 0.86 -25.16 31.34
C LYS A 365 1.37 -26.40 30.63
N VAL A 366 1.64 -26.27 29.33
CA VAL A 366 2.20 -27.32 28.48
C VAL A 366 3.71 -27.11 28.37
N ASN A 367 4.49 -28.18 28.50
CA ASN A 367 5.92 -28.12 28.22
C ASN A 367 6.18 -28.16 26.70
N ALA A 368 5.79 -27.09 26.01
CA ALA A 368 5.91 -26.93 24.57
C ALA A 368 7.29 -26.34 24.21
N GLN A 369 8.28 -27.20 24.01
CA GLN A 369 9.67 -26.82 23.70
C GLN A 369 10.07 -27.07 22.23
N ASN A 370 9.11 -27.39 21.35
CA ASN A 370 9.38 -27.71 19.95
C ASN A 370 8.81 -26.64 19.01
N SER A 371 9.39 -26.51 17.81
CA SER A 371 8.98 -25.54 16.78
C SER A 371 7.57 -25.76 16.25
N ARG A 372 6.97 -26.93 16.48
CA ARG A 372 5.62 -27.26 16.04
C ARG A 372 4.56 -26.64 16.95
N ASP A 373 4.78 -26.62 18.27
CA ASP A 373 3.80 -26.15 19.25
C ASP A 373 3.93 -24.64 19.56
N VAL A 374 5.12 -24.05 19.38
CA VAL A 374 5.43 -22.63 19.63
C VAL A 374 6.37 -22.02 18.58
N TRP A 375 6.28 -20.71 18.33
CA TRP A 375 7.09 -20.00 17.32
C TRP A 375 8.45 -19.47 17.82
N HIS A 376 8.75 -19.58 19.12
CA HIS A 376 10.00 -19.13 19.73
C HIS A 376 10.18 -19.82 21.10
N GLU A 377 11.42 -20.06 21.54
CA GLU A 377 11.73 -20.80 22.79
C GLU A 377 11.18 -20.13 24.07
N ASP A 378 11.19 -18.80 24.11
CA ASP A 378 10.64 -17.98 25.20
C ASP A 378 9.10 -17.90 25.24
N VAL A 379 8.38 -18.64 24.38
CA VAL A 379 6.92 -18.61 24.34
C VAL A 379 6.35 -19.73 25.21
N GLU A 380 5.60 -19.37 26.24
CA GLU A 380 4.88 -20.36 27.02
C GLU A 380 3.53 -20.70 26.39
N MET A 381 3.09 -21.94 26.56
CA MET A 381 1.81 -22.44 26.05
C MET A 381 0.99 -23.05 27.20
N TYR A 382 -0.32 -22.78 27.20
CA TYR A 382 -1.29 -23.32 28.15
C TYR A 382 -2.49 -23.92 27.38
N LYS A 383 -2.98 -25.07 27.84
CA LYS A 383 -4.31 -25.58 27.48
C LYS A 383 -5.35 -24.96 28.41
N VAL A 384 -6.44 -24.47 27.85
CA VAL A 384 -7.53 -23.86 28.60
C VAL A 384 -8.71 -24.83 28.62
N TRP A 385 -9.31 -25.00 29.80
CA TRP A 385 -10.38 -25.95 30.07
C TRP A 385 -11.54 -25.26 30.77
N LYS A 386 -12.79 -25.66 30.50
CA LYS A 386 -13.92 -25.25 31.33
C LYS A 386 -14.01 -26.09 32.60
N GLU A 387 -14.33 -25.43 33.70
CA GLU A 387 -14.39 -26.00 35.05
C GLU A 387 -15.75 -26.62 35.39
N GLU A 388 -16.85 -26.04 34.87
CA GLU A 388 -18.22 -26.53 35.10
C GLU A 388 -18.72 -27.46 33.97
N GLY A 389 -19.42 -28.53 34.35
CA GLY A 389 -20.02 -29.51 33.44
C GLY A 389 -19.10 -30.71 33.18
N GLN A 390 -19.14 -31.25 31.96
CA GLN A 390 -18.06 -32.12 31.48
C GLN A 390 -16.83 -31.26 31.18
N LYS A 391 -15.61 -31.80 31.35
CA LYS A 391 -14.36 -31.11 30.97
C LYS A 391 -14.32 -30.80 29.47
N GLU A 392 -14.89 -29.68 29.08
CA GLU A 392 -14.80 -29.14 27.72
C GLU A 392 -13.46 -28.42 27.57
N PHE A 393 -12.74 -28.72 26.49
CA PHE A 393 -11.60 -27.91 26.07
C PHE A 393 -12.11 -26.51 25.68
N ALA A 394 -11.35 -25.45 25.96
CA ALA A 394 -11.76 -24.07 25.69
C ALA A 394 -10.86 -23.35 24.68
N GLY A 395 -9.64 -23.83 24.46
CA GLY A 395 -8.67 -23.22 23.55
C GLY A 395 -7.23 -23.30 24.08
N HIS A 396 -6.31 -22.62 23.39
CA HIS A 396 -4.94 -22.46 23.86
C HIS A 396 -4.67 -21.00 24.24
N PHE A 397 -3.78 -20.80 25.20
CA PHE A 397 -3.28 -19.49 25.60
C PHE A 397 -1.76 -19.49 25.49
N TYR A 398 -1.21 -18.48 24.82
CA TYR A 398 0.22 -18.30 24.61
C TYR A 398 0.73 -17.05 25.33
N VAL A 399 1.94 -17.10 25.87
CA VAL A 399 2.59 -15.99 26.58
C VAL A 399 3.92 -15.71 25.91
N ASP A 400 4.04 -14.57 25.23
CA ASP A 400 5.25 -14.12 24.54
C ASP A 400 5.66 -12.77 25.14
N ALA A 401 6.37 -12.82 26.27
CA ALA A 401 6.53 -11.69 27.19
C ALA A 401 7.75 -10.78 26.92
N TYR A 402 8.83 -11.32 26.34
CA TYR A 402 10.11 -10.61 26.25
C TYR A 402 10.33 -9.90 24.90
N ALA A 403 11.04 -8.77 24.92
CA ALA A 403 11.44 -8.06 23.71
C ALA A 403 12.50 -8.84 22.91
N ARG A 404 12.36 -8.84 21.57
CA ARG A 404 13.37 -9.33 20.61
C ARG A 404 13.21 -8.61 19.28
N ASP A 405 14.23 -8.65 18.43
CA ASP A 405 14.17 -7.99 17.12
C ASP A 405 13.04 -8.53 16.23
N PHE A 406 12.47 -7.63 15.42
CA PHE A 406 11.35 -7.86 14.51
C PHE A 406 10.04 -8.37 15.13
N LYS A 407 9.98 -8.59 16.45
CA LYS A 407 8.73 -8.85 17.17
C LYS A 407 7.81 -7.62 17.11
N PHE A 408 6.54 -7.87 16.82
CA PHE A 408 5.52 -6.83 16.73
C PHE A 408 5.30 -6.15 18.10
N GLY A 409 5.33 -4.82 18.12
CA GLY A 409 5.23 -4.03 19.36
C GLY A 409 3.82 -3.93 19.96
N HIS A 410 2.82 -4.60 19.38
CA HIS A 410 1.40 -4.49 19.75
C HIS A 410 0.72 -5.86 19.79
N ARG A 411 -0.38 -5.96 20.54
CA ARG A 411 -0.92 -7.22 21.06
C ARG A 411 -1.90 -7.86 20.05
N ALA A 412 -1.94 -9.19 19.96
CA ALA A 412 -2.54 -9.92 18.81
C ALA A 412 -3.07 -11.33 19.19
N HIS A 413 -3.82 -11.98 18.27
CA HIS A 413 -4.59 -13.20 18.54
C HIS A 413 -4.65 -14.15 17.31
N LEU A 414 -4.84 -15.46 17.50
CA LEU A 414 -4.94 -16.50 16.45
C LEU A 414 -6.12 -17.50 16.72
N ALA A 415 -6.43 -18.44 15.81
CA ALA A 415 -7.35 -19.58 16.10
C ALA A 415 -7.20 -20.79 15.14
N ASP A 416 -7.43 -22.02 15.68
CA ASP A 416 -7.26 -23.39 15.11
C ASP A 416 -7.63 -24.40 16.25
N ASP A 417 -8.27 -25.58 16.09
CA ASP A 417 -8.73 -26.35 14.92
C ASP A 417 -10.15 -26.96 15.14
N GLY A 418 -10.71 -27.63 14.11
CA GLY A 418 -11.73 -28.68 14.27
C GLY A 418 -13.21 -28.24 14.33
N SER A 419 -14.13 -29.21 14.46
CA SER A 419 -15.57 -28.93 14.65
C SER A 419 -15.80 -28.20 15.98
N ARG A 420 -16.40 -27.00 15.92
CA ARG A 420 -16.12 -25.89 16.86
C ARG A 420 -14.62 -25.57 16.85
N VAL A 421 -14.23 -24.59 16.05
CA VAL A 421 -12.85 -24.04 16.09
C VAL A 421 -12.65 -23.39 17.45
N TYR A 422 -11.62 -23.83 18.18
CA TYR A 422 -11.28 -23.25 19.47
C TYR A 422 -10.33 -22.04 19.30
N PRO A 423 -10.47 -20.99 20.14
CA PRO A 423 -9.61 -19.80 20.08
C PRO A 423 -8.17 -20.08 20.55
N ASN A 424 -7.19 -19.38 19.96
CA ASN A 424 -5.79 -19.39 20.38
C ASN A 424 -5.37 -17.97 20.77
N SER A 425 -5.53 -17.63 22.05
CA SER A 425 -5.25 -16.29 22.55
C SER A 425 -3.77 -16.10 22.87
N ILE A 426 -3.24 -14.88 22.74
CA ILE A 426 -1.83 -14.57 23.00
C ILE A 426 -1.74 -13.33 23.89
N TYR A 427 -1.08 -13.48 25.04
CA TYR A 427 -0.55 -12.34 25.79
C TYR A 427 0.82 -11.97 25.20
N LEU A 428 0.92 -10.76 24.64
CA LEU A 428 2.15 -10.23 24.06
C LEU A 428 2.63 -9.04 24.89
N ALA A 429 3.87 -9.12 25.39
CA ALA A 429 4.57 -8.00 26.02
C ALA A 429 5.98 -7.84 25.43
N ASN A 430 6.68 -6.79 25.82
CA ASN A 430 8.05 -6.49 25.38
C ASN A 430 8.92 -6.10 26.59
N TYR A 431 8.87 -6.93 27.63
CA TYR A 431 9.72 -6.76 28.81
C TYR A 431 11.18 -7.07 28.48
N ALA A 432 12.13 -6.41 29.16
CA ALA A 432 13.53 -6.82 29.12
C ALA A 432 13.65 -8.22 29.75
N LYS A 433 14.40 -9.12 29.12
CA LYS A 433 14.66 -10.46 29.66
C LYS A 433 15.52 -10.32 30.94
N PRO A 434 15.24 -11.05 32.03
CA PRO A 434 16.04 -11.01 33.25
C PRO A 434 17.53 -11.34 32.99
N SER A 435 18.42 -10.67 33.71
CA SER A 435 19.87 -10.81 33.52
C SER A 435 20.43 -12.13 34.06
N SER A 436 19.80 -12.69 35.10
CA SER A 436 20.23 -13.93 35.75
C SER A 436 19.17 -15.03 35.60
N PRO A 437 19.55 -16.31 35.38
CA PRO A 437 18.62 -17.43 35.44
C PRO A 437 17.94 -17.53 36.81
N GLY A 438 16.60 -17.54 36.83
CA GLY A 438 15.79 -17.62 38.05
C GLY A 438 15.33 -16.28 38.62
N GLU A 439 15.78 -15.15 38.06
CA GLU A 439 15.15 -13.85 38.31
C GLU A 439 13.88 -13.67 37.47
N SER A 440 12.91 -12.93 37.99
CA SER A 440 11.66 -12.58 37.30
C SER A 440 11.66 -11.09 36.95
N VAL A 441 10.94 -10.70 35.90
CA VAL A 441 10.74 -9.29 35.56
C VAL A 441 9.88 -8.63 36.63
N LEU A 442 10.35 -7.56 37.24
CA LEU A 442 9.55 -6.78 38.19
C LEU A 442 8.62 -5.82 37.43
N LEU A 443 7.32 -6.00 37.60
CA LEU A 443 6.28 -5.19 36.95
C LEU A 443 6.01 -3.91 37.72
N THR A 444 5.88 -2.77 37.02
CA THR A 444 5.30 -1.57 37.65
C THR A 444 3.82 -1.81 37.94
N PHE A 445 3.24 -1.02 38.84
CA PHE A 445 1.81 -1.13 39.14
C PHE A 445 0.93 -0.93 37.88
N ARG A 446 1.37 -0.07 36.93
CA ARG A 446 0.74 0.15 35.61
C ARG A 446 0.89 -1.06 34.68
N ASP A 447 1.99 -1.80 34.75
CA ASP A 447 2.16 -3.06 34.02
C ASP A 447 1.21 -4.15 34.54
N VAL A 448 0.95 -4.21 35.85
CA VAL A 448 -0.02 -5.18 36.42
C VAL A 448 -1.44 -4.87 35.95
N VAL A 449 -1.87 -3.60 35.95
CA VAL A 449 -3.15 -3.18 35.34
C VAL A 449 -3.21 -3.59 33.86
N SER A 450 -2.11 -3.37 33.12
CA SER A 450 -2.00 -3.75 31.70
C SER A 450 -2.05 -5.27 31.48
N CYS A 451 -1.56 -6.06 32.45
CA CYS A 451 -1.66 -7.51 32.45
C CYS A 451 -3.13 -7.97 32.60
N PHE A 452 -3.87 -7.37 33.53
CA PHE A 452 -5.31 -7.62 33.70
C PHE A 452 -6.11 -7.33 32.43
N HIS A 453 -5.87 -6.17 31.81
CA HIS A 453 -6.53 -5.74 30.57
C HIS A 453 -6.37 -6.77 29.44
N GLU A 454 -5.15 -7.22 29.19
CA GLU A 454 -4.84 -8.08 28.04
C GLU A 454 -5.19 -9.54 28.23
N ILE A 455 -5.01 -10.04 29.45
CA ILE A 455 -5.56 -11.34 29.81
C ILE A 455 -7.10 -11.27 29.74
N GLY A 456 -7.72 -10.12 30.07
CA GLY A 456 -9.14 -9.88 29.85
C GLY A 456 -9.62 -10.03 28.41
N HIS A 457 -8.85 -9.55 27.42
CA HIS A 457 -9.12 -9.83 26.00
C HIS A 457 -9.07 -11.34 25.68
N SER A 458 -8.17 -12.07 26.34
CA SER A 458 -8.09 -13.54 26.21
C SER A 458 -9.31 -14.25 26.80
N PHE A 459 -9.76 -13.86 27.99
CA PHE A 459 -10.98 -14.39 28.61
C PHE A 459 -12.24 -14.06 27.81
N HIS A 460 -12.31 -12.86 27.24
CA HIS A 460 -13.36 -12.49 26.29
C HIS A 460 -13.35 -13.44 25.08
N ASN A 461 -12.18 -13.88 24.58
CA ASN A 461 -12.11 -14.85 23.49
C ASN A 461 -12.50 -16.28 23.90
N PHE A 462 -12.06 -16.78 25.07
CA PHE A 462 -12.45 -18.12 25.56
C PHE A 462 -13.95 -18.23 25.87
N SER A 463 -14.60 -17.12 26.23
CA SER A 463 -16.03 -17.06 26.56
C SER A 463 -16.96 -17.08 25.34
N LYS A 464 -16.46 -16.72 24.14
CA LYS A 464 -17.28 -16.59 22.93
C LYS A 464 -17.68 -17.93 22.33
N THR A 465 -18.85 -17.94 21.72
CA THR A 465 -19.26 -18.98 20.76
C THR A 465 -20.03 -18.33 19.61
N THR A 466 -19.55 -18.46 18.38
CA THR A 466 -20.18 -17.90 17.16
C THR A 466 -20.06 -18.87 15.99
N LYS A 467 -20.99 -18.79 15.04
CA LYS A 467 -20.98 -19.52 13.77
C LYS A 467 -20.04 -18.92 12.72
N PHE A 468 -19.69 -17.64 12.85
CA PHE A 468 -19.02 -16.88 11.79
C PHE A 468 -17.77 -16.17 12.32
N TRP A 469 -16.62 -16.44 11.70
CA TRP A 469 -15.30 -15.93 12.11
C TRP A 469 -15.30 -14.41 12.28
N VAL A 470 -15.90 -13.67 11.34
CA VAL A 470 -15.95 -12.20 11.37
C VAL A 470 -16.71 -11.64 12.58
N LEU A 471 -17.52 -12.44 13.27
CA LEU A 471 -18.26 -12.08 14.49
C LEU A 471 -17.57 -12.56 15.78
N ALA A 472 -16.39 -13.18 15.69
CA ALA A 472 -15.52 -13.41 16.85
C ALA A 472 -14.93 -12.08 17.37
N THR A 473 -14.80 -11.09 16.49
CA THR A 473 -14.51 -9.69 16.82
C THR A 473 -15.80 -8.90 17.03
N VAL A 474 -15.85 -8.10 18.10
CA VAL A 474 -16.97 -7.19 18.40
C VAL A 474 -16.80 -5.83 17.73
N ALA A 475 -17.82 -4.97 17.81
CA ALA A 475 -17.76 -3.58 17.36
C ALA A 475 -16.58 -2.83 17.99
N ARG A 476 -15.91 -1.97 17.20
CA ARG A 476 -14.66 -1.29 17.58
C ARG A 476 -14.83 -0.37 18.80
N ASP A 477 -16.02 0.15 19.00
CA ASP A 477 -16.45 1.00 20.12
C ASP A 477 -16.93 0.23 21.36
N PHE A 478 -16.88 -1.11 21.32
CA PHE A 478 -17.17 -1.99 22.46
C PHE A 478 -16.00 -2.93 22.84
N VAL A 479 -14.98 -3.08 21.98
CA VAL A 479 -13.93 -4.10 22.15
C VAL A 479 -13.13 -3.98 23.45
N GLU A 480 -12.95 -2.75 23.96
CA GLU A 480 -12.22 -2.48 25.21
C GLU A 480 -13.09 -2.59 26.48
N THR A 481 -14.41 -2.72 26.35
CA THR A 481 -15.30 -2.79 27.54
C THR A 481 -14.99 -3.99 28.43
N PRO A 482 -14.79 -5.23 27.91
CA PRO A 482 -14.52 -6.39 28.75
C PRO A 482 -13.12 -6.38 29.40
N SER A 483 -12.12 -5.81 28.73
CA SER A 483 -10.76 -5.68 29.27
C SER A 483 -10.69 -4.62 30.38
N ILE A 484 -11.28 -3.44 30.15
CA ILE A 484 -11.34 -2.37 31.18
C ILE A 484 -12.26 -2.79 32.35
N LEU A 485 -13.30 -3.60 32.11
CA LEU A 485 -14.10 -4.20 33.19
C LEU A 485 -13.23 -4.97 34.18
N LEU A 486 -12.26 -5.74 33.67
CA LEU A 486 -11.33 -6.51 34.49
C LEU A 486 -10.24 -5.66 35.14
N GLU A 487 -9.90 -4.49 34.58
CA GLU A 487 -9.14 -3.50 35.34
C GLU A 487 -9.89 -3.08 36.62
N HIS A 488 -11.21 -2.83 36.57
CA HIS A 488 -11.93 -2.43 37.80
C HIS A 488 -11.87 -3.48 38.93
N PHE A 489 -11.81 -4.78 38.58
CA PHE A 489 -11.61 -5.87 39.56
C PHE A 489 -10.23 -5.79 40.23
N PHE A 490 -9.18 -5.48 39.46
CA PHE A 490 -7.82 -5.32 39.99
C PHE A 490 -7.74 -4.26 41.10
N TRP A 491 -8.49 -3.16 40.98
CA TRP A 491 -8.46 -2.06 41.96
C TRP A 491 -9.16 -2.37 43.30
N HIS A 492 -9.56 -3.62 43.54
CA HIS A 492 -10.08 -4.05 44.84
C HIS A 492 -8.94 -4.44 45.81
N MET A 493 -9.00 -3.97 47.05
CA MET A 493 -7.93 -4.14 48.05
C MET A 493 -7.45 -5.58 48.21
N ALA A 494 -8.38 -6.52 48.38
CA ALA A 494 -8.06 -7.94 48.53
C ALA A 494 -7.41 -8.54 47.27
N VAL A 495 -7.75 -8.03 46.07
CA VAL A 495 -7.15 -8.47 44.80
C VAL A 495 -5.70 -7.97 44.68
N ILE A 496 -5.44 -6.69 44.98
CA ILE A 496 -4.07 -6.14 45.03
C ILE A 496 -3.22 -6.91 46.04
N ARG A 497 -3.74 -7.16 47.26
CA ARG A 497 -3.02 -7.91 48.29
C ARG A 497 -2.68 -9.33 47.83
N PHE A 498 -3.64 -10.03 47.22
CA PHE A 498 -3.43 -11.38 46.69
C PHE A 498 -2.34 -11.43 45.62
N LEU A 499 -2.40 -10.51 44.65
CA LEU A 499 -1.42 -10.40 43.56
C LEU A 499 -0.02 -10.09 44.10
N SER A 500 0.09 -9.09 44.99
CA SER A 500 1.35 -8.62 45.55
C SER A 500 2.10 -9.72 46.29
N GLY A 501 3.43 -9.68 46.25
CA GLY A 501 4.31 -10.55 47.02
C GLY A 501 5.76 -10.35 46.60
N ARG A 502 6.65 -10.09 47.55
CA ARG A 502 8.11 -10.17 47.33
C ARG A 502 8.68 -11.27 48.20
N ARG A 503 9.74 -11.95 47.72
CA ARG A 503 10.47 -12.91 48.55
C ARG A 503 11.50 -12.17 49.40
N THR A 504 11.47 -12.41 50.71
CA THR A 504 12.49 -11.92 51.64
C THR A 504 13.75 -12.78 51.55
N ALA A 505 14.84 -12.34 52.19
CA ALA A 505 16.10 -13.11 52.27
C ALA A 505 15.90 -14.49 52.93
N ASP A 506 14.93 -14.61 53.83
CA ASP A 506 14.59 -15.85 54.55
C ASP A 506 13.66 -16.78 53.74
N GLY A 507 13.23 -16.35 52.54
CA GLY A 507 12.40 -17.12 51.62
C GLY A 507 10.88 -16.93 51.77
N GLU A 508 10.43 -16.23 52.81
CA GLU A 508 9.03 -15.90 53.07
C GLU A 508 8.46 -14.89 52.06
N GLU A 509 7.15 -14.96 51.79
CA GLU A 509 6.46 -14.01 50.93
C GLU A 509 5.89 -12.82 51.73
N GLU A 510 6.52 -11.66 51.60
CA GLU A 510 6.03 -10.41 52.18
C GLU A 510 5.02 -9.75 51.22
N LYS A 511 3.80 -9.49 51.73
CA LYS A 511 2.74 -8.80 51.00
C LYS A 511 2.93 -7.28 51.00
N LEU A 512 2.39 -6.60 49.98
CA LEU A 512 2.37 -5.13 49.98
C LEU A 512 1.52 -4.63 51.16
N PRO A 513 1.98 -3.68 51.99
CA PRO A 513 1.24 -3.26 53.18
C PRO A 513 -0.10 -2.60 52.85
N ASP A 514 -1.14 -2.96 53.59
CA ASP A 514 -2.53 -2.50 53.39
C ASP A 514 -2.65 -0.97 53.27
N ARG A 515 -1.91 -0.20 54.08
CA ARG A 515 -1.84 1.27 53.99
C ARG A 515 -1.40 1.77 52.60
N ILE A 516 -0.43 1.09 51.98
CA ILE A 516 0.06 1.45 50.63
C ILE A 516 -1.00 1.08 49.58
N ILE A 517 -1.70 -0.04 49.78
CA ILE A 517 -2.83 -0.45 48.91
C ILE A 517 -3.96 0.57 48.98
N GLU A 518 -4.34 1.05 50.17
CA GLU A 518 -5.33 2.11 50.36
C GLU A 518 -4.91 3.42 49.67
N GLN A 519 -3.64 3.82 49.81
CA GLN A 519 -3.09 4.99 49.13
C GLN A 519 -3.19 4.86 47.60
N LEU A 520 -2.76 3.72 47.03
CA LEU A 520 -2.86 3.42 45.60
C LEU A 520 -4.32 3.47 45.10
N ILE A 521 -5.25 2.83 45.81
CA ILE A 521 -6.68 2.84 45.44
C ILE A 521 -7.23 4.28 45.48
N SER A 522 -6.88 5.06 46.51
CA SER A 522 -7.34 6.44 46.63
C SER A 522 -6.78 7.38 45.54
N SER A 523 -5.60 7.08 45.00
CA SER A 523 -5.00 7.86 43.91
C SER A 523 -5.60 7.61 42.53
N ARG A 524 -6.32 6.49 42.36
CA ARG A 524 -6.80 5.98 41.05
C ARG A 524 -7.44 7.04 40.16
N PHE A 525 -8.46 7.74 40.68
CA PHE A 525 -9.28 8.65 39.88
C PHE A 525 -8.79 10.10 39.92
N ALA A 526 -8.26 10.56 41.06
CA ALA A 526 -7.70 11.90 41.20
C ALA A 526 -6.57 12.13 40.20
N GLY A 527 -5.71 11.13 40.00
CA GLY A 527 -4.62 11.21 39.04
C GLY A 527 -5.04 11.17 37.57
N ASP A 528 -6.27 10.74 37.26
CA ASP A 528 -6.73 10.45 35.90
C ASP A 528 -7.50 11.63 35.28
N ILE A 529 -7.90 12.64 36.06
CA ILE A 529 -8.73 13.79 35.61
C ILE A 529 -8.17 14.44 34.34
N MET A 530 -6.89 14.80 34.33
CA MET A 530 -6.24 15.44 33.18
C MET A 530 -6.01 14.49 32.01
N ALA A 531 -5.92 13.17 32.24
CA ALA A 531 -5.83 12.19 31.18
C ALA A 531 -7.20 11.92 30.54
N LYS A 532 -8.28 11.86 31.33
CA LYS A 532 -9.66 11.77 30.83
C LYS A 532 -10.08 13.00 30.05
N SER A 533 -9.74 14.22 30.49
CA SER A 533 -10.06 15.43 29.72
C SER A 533 -9.32 15.48 28.36
N ARG A 534 -8.07 15.03 28.31
CA ARG A 534 -7.34 14.80 27.05
C ARG A 534 -8.03 13.75 26.17
N LEU A 535 -8.46 12.62 26.74
CA LEU A 535 -9.14 11.55 26.00
C LEU A 535 -10.48 12.02 25.40
N VAL A 536 -11.25 12.82 26.14
CA VAL A 536 -12.50 13.46 25.65
C VAL A 536 -12.20 14.46 24.54
N ARG A 537 -11.17 15.31 24.69
CA ARG A 537 -10.72 16.23 23.61
C ARG A 537 -10.34 15.47 22.35
N ASP A 538 -9.50 14.45 22.48
CA ASP A 538 -8.96 13.70 21.35
C ASP A 538 -10.08 12.94 20.61
N GLY A 539 -11.05 12.38 21.35
CA GLY A 539 -12.24 11.73 20.81
C GLY A 539 -13.19 12.71 20.10
N LEU A 540 -13.44 13.89 20.68
CA LEU A 540 -14.26 14.94 20.03
C LEU A 540 -13.58 15.50 18.78
N ALA A 541 -12.28 15.72 18.83
CA ALA A 541 -11.53 16.22 17.68
C ALA A 541 -11.55 15.18 16.54
N ASP A 542 -11.26 13.91 16.84
CA ASP A 542 -11.35 12.81 15.86
C ASP A 542 -12.75 12.70 15.22
N LEU A 543 -13.81 12.76 16.02
CA LEU A 543 -15.18 12.73 15.50
C LEU A 543 -15.48 13.96 14.64
N ARG A 544 -15.33 15.18 15.17
CA ARG A 544 -15.77 16.41 14.48
C ARG A 544 -15.01 16.64 13.16
N MET A 545 -13.70 16.37 13.09
CA MET A 545 -12.96 16.46 11.82
C MET A 545 -13.41 15.45 10.75
N HIS A 546 -14.09 14.36 11.14
CA HIS A 546 -14.69 13.36 10.24
C HIS A 546 -16.22 13.51 10.13
N MET A 547 -16.78 14.63 10.63
CA MET A 547 -18.21 14.98 10.58
C MET A 547 -18.51 16.36 9.96
N PRO A 548 -17.80 16.83 8.90
CA PRO A 548 -18.14 18.10 8.25
C PRO A 548 -19.56 18.05 7.65
N GLU A 549 -20.29 19.15 7.71
CA GLU A 549 -21.65 19.25 7.14
C GLU A 549 -21.61 19.06 5.62
N ASN A 550 -20.63 19.69 4.98
CA ASN A 550 -20.40 19.68 3.53
C ASN A 550 -18.90 19.51 3.21
N HIS A 551 -18.58 19.20 1.94
CA HIS A 551 -17.19 18.93 1.55
C HIS A 551 -16.28 20.18 1.59
N GLU A 552 -16.84 21.38 1.43
CA GLU A 552 -16.08 22.63 1.42
C GLU A 552 -15.54 22.94 2.83
N GLU A 553 -16.29 22.62 3.88
CA GLU A 553 -15.88 22.79 5.28
C GLU A 553 -14.58 22.03 5.62
N VAL A 554 -14.41 20.78 5.17
CA VAL A 554 -13.17 20.01 5.42
C VAL A 554 -12.02 20.45 4.51
N VAL A 555 -12.32 21.01 3.34
CA VAL A 555 -11.30 21.63 2.47
C VAL A 555 -10.72 22.88 3.10
N ASP A 556 -11.56 23.72 3.73
CA ASP A 556 -11.16 24.98 4.39
C ASP A 556 -10.65 24.78 5.84
N MET A 557 -10.81 23.59 6.42
CA MET A 557 -10.39 23.26 7.79
C MET A 557 -8.87 23.19 7.95
N ASP A 558 -8.32 23.89 8.95
CA ASP A 558 -6.99 23.61 9.50
C ASP A 558 -7.10 22.62 10.69
N PRO A 559 -6.75 21.33 10.52
CA PRO A 559 -6.90 20.33 11.58
C PRO A 559 -5.94 20.55 12.76
N VAL A 560 -4.79 21.22 12.55
CA VAL A 560 -3.85 21.52 13.64
C VAL A 560 -4.44 22.62 14.51
N ARG A 561 -4.86 23.73 13.89
CA ARG A 561 -5.44 24.85 14.62
C ARG A 561 -6.73 24.45 15.31
N TYR A 562 -7.57 23.65 14.65
CA TYR A 562 -8.80 23.08 15.22
C TYR A 562 -8.51 22.32 16.52
N TYR A 563 -7.58 21.36 16.47
CA TYR A 563 -7.18 20.58 17.65
C TYR A 563 -6.53 21.43 18.76
N ASN A 564 -5.68 22.39 18.40
CA ASN A 564 -5.01 23.27 19.35
C ASN A 564 -6.02 24.19 20.08
N CYS A 565 -7.09 24.66 19.40
CA CYS A 565 -8.18 25.39 20.03
C CYS A 565 -8.92 24.55 21.10
N MET A 566 -9.28 23.31 20.76
CA MET A 566 -10.05 22.42 21.66
C MET A 566 -9.33 22.09 22.97
N ARG A 567 -8.00 22.20 23.01
CA ARG A 567 -7.20 22.11 24.24
C ARG A 567 -7.66 23.11 25.31
N ARG A 568 -7.91 24.37 24.93
CA ARG A 568 -8.32 25.43 25.86
C ARG A 568 -9.75 25.22 26.35
N GLU A 569 -10.64 24.80 25.46
CA GLU A 569 -12.06 24.54 25.76
C GLU A 569 -12.24 23.36 26.74
N ILE A 570 -11.58 22.23 26.48
CA ILE A 570 -11.86 20.95 27.17
C ILE A 570 -10.86 20.67 28.28
N CYS A 571 -9.56 20.92 28.04
CA CYS A 571 -8.50 20.65 29.02
C CYS A 571 -8.16 21.86 29.90
N GLN A 572 -8.65 23.07 29.58
CA GLN A 572 -8.37 24.33 30.28
C GLN A 572 -6.88 24.71 30.39
N LEU A 573 -6.01 24.04 29.62
CA LEU A 573 -4.56 24.27 29.63
C LEU A 573 -4.16 25.46 28.75
N ALA A 574 -3.22 26.26 29.26
CA ALA A 574 -2.53 27.27 28.47
C ALA A 574 -1.63 26.62 27.40
N GLY A 575 -1.34 27.36 26.33
CA GLY A 575 -0.56 26.87 25.20
C GLY A 575 0.57 27.79 24.77
N PRO A 576 1.24 27.48 23.65
CA PRO A 576 2.28 28.33 23.07
C PRO A 576 1.81 29.77 22.86
N GLU A 577 0.54 29.97 22.49
CA GLU A 577 -0.05 31.28 22.27
C GLU A 577 -0.17 32.12 23.55
N ASP A 578 -0.37 31.47 24.71
CA ASP A 578 -0.41 32.16 26.01
C ASP A 578 0.99 32.52 26.54
N ALA A 579 2.04 31.96 25.93
CA ALA A 579 3.45 32.27 26.16
C ALA A 579 4.03 33.26 25.12
N GLY A 580 3.19 33.84 24.26
CA GLY A 580 3.60 34.81 23.23
C GLY A 580 4.22 34.20 21.97
N MET A 581 4.10 32.88 21.79
CA MET A 581 4.46 32.19 20.54
C MET A 581 3.25 32.19 19.58
N ASP A 582 3.44 31.75 18.33
CA ASP A 582 2.31 31.48 17.45
C ASP A 582 1.51 30.27 17.99
N GLN A 583 0.17 30.28 17.91
CA GLN A 583 -0.69 29.13 18.23
C GLN A 583 -0.30 27.89 17.39
N ASP A 584 0.21 28.14 16.20
CA ASP A 584 0.66 27.14 15.25
C ASP A 584 2.09 26.61 15.51
N SER A 585 2.76 27.11 16.55
CA SER A 585 4.11 26.68 16.96
C SER A 585 4.16 25.23 17.44
N SER A 586 3.03 24.63 17.79
CA SER A 586 2.90 23.18 18.03
C SER A 586 1.99 22.56 16.96
N LYS A 587 2.47 21.48 16.32
CA LYS A 587 1.68 20.66 15.41
C LYS A 587 1.09 19.43 16.11
N ALA A 588 0.66 19.57 17.37
CA ALA A 588 0.32 18.48 18.30
C ALA A 588 -0.47 17.31 17.68
N ILE A 589 -1.57 17.54 16.96
CA ILE A 589 -2.34 16.42 16.36
C ILE A 589 -1.52 15.58 15.36
N SER A 590 -0.59 16.22 14.65
CA SER A 590 0.23 15.61 13.60
C SER A 590 1.26 14.61 14.12
N ARG A 591 1.44 14.51 15.45
CA ARG A 591 2.30 13.49 16.07
C ARG A 591 1.60 12.14 16.28
N PHE A 592 0.27 12.10 16.35
CA PHE A 592 -0.47 10.92 16.77
C PHE A 592 -0.71 9.95 15.62
N ARG A 593 -0.64 8.64 15.88
CA ARG A 593 -1.00 7.62 14.88
C ARG A 593 -2.51 7.34 14.83
N TYR A 594 -3.28 7.77 15.84
CA TYR A 594 -4.71 7.46 15.95
C TYR A 594 -5.58 8.07 14.82
N PRO A 595 -5.33 9.28 14.28
CA PRO A 595 -6.14 9.79 13.15
C PRO A 595 -6.03 8.91 11.91
N ILE A 596 -4.96 8.12 11.78
CA ILE A 596 -4.79 7.16 10.68
C ILE A 596 -5.37 5.78 11.06
N LEU A 597 -5.05 5.28 12.25
CA LEU A 597 -5.34 3.89 12.67
C LEU A 597 -6.69 3.67 13.38
N TYR A 598 -7.32 4.73 13.90
CA TYR A 598 -8.54 4.70 14.73
C TYR A 598 -9.56 5.78 14.32
N ALA A 599 -9.47 6.28 13.08
CA ALA A 599 -10.26 7.38 12.55
C ALA A 599 -11.77 7.30 12.88
N ALA A 600 -12.33 8.44 13.34
CA ALA A 600 -13.70 8.59 13.82
C ALA A 600 -14.15 7.50 14.83
N SER A 601 -13.22 6.92 15.57
CA SER A 601 -13.45 5.83 16.52
C SER A 601 -12.65 6.00 17.82
N TYR A 602 -11.90 7.10 18.02
CA TYR A 602 -11.10 7.29 19.23
C TYR A 602 -11.95 7.51 20.51
N TYR A 603 -13.20 7.96 20.35
CA TYR A 603 -14.18 8.04 21.44
C TYR A 603 -14.44 6.69 22.14
N ALA A 604 -14.18 5.57 21.45
CA ALA A 604 -14.33 4.22 21.96
C ALA A 604 -13.66 4.00 23.32
N TYR A 605 -12.48 4.57 23.54
CA TYR A 605 -11.73 4.41 24.79
C TYR A 605 -12.43 5.06 25.99
N PHE A 606 -13.04 6.23 25.80
CA PHE A 606 -13.80 6.88 26.87
C PHE A 606 -15.15 6.20 27.09
N LEU A 607 -15.84 5.79 26.00
CA LEU A 607 -17.10 5.06 26.06
C LEU A 607 -16.95 3.71 26.76
N ALA A 608 -15.94 2.91 26.38
CA ALA A 608 -15.65 1.63 27.00
C ALA A 608 -15.36 1.78 28.50
N GLY A 609 -14.60 2.80 28.90
CA GLY A 609 -14.34 3.12 30.30
C GLY A 609 -15.60 3.52 31.09
N ALA A 610 -16.56 4.20 30.46
CA ALA A 610 -17.84 4.53 31.09
C ALA A 610 -18.74 3.30 31.25
N ILE A 611 -18.88 2.48 30.20
CA ILE A 611 -19.71 1.26 30.22
C ILE A 611 -19.11 0.22 31.18
N SER A 612 -17.79 0.02 31.16
CA SER A 612 -17.12 -0.92 32.06
C SER A 612 -17.25 -0.50 33.52
N TYR A 613 -17.23 0.82 33.80
CA TYR A 613 -17.44 1.32 35.14
C TYR A 613 -18.89 1.15 35.58
N ASP A 614 -19.88 1.49 34.76
CA ASP A 614 -21.30 1.27 35.07
C ASP A 614 -21.61 -0.22 35.32
N LEU A 615 -21.10 -1.13 34.48
CA LEU A 615 -21.19 -2.56 34.69
C LEU A 615 -20.52 -3.00 36.01
N PHE A 616 -19.32 -2.48 36.30
CA PHE A 616 -18.64 -2.78 37.55
C PHE A 616 -19.42 -2.29 38.77
N GLU A 617 -19.83 -1.02 38.81
CA GLU A 617 -20.57 -0.41 39.92
C GLU A 617 -21.91 -1.11 40.18
N THR A 618 -22.68 -1.37 39.13
CA THR A 618 -24.07 -1.86 39.26
C THR A 618 -24.18 -3.37 39.43
N LYS A 619 -23.19 -4.15 38.95
CA LYS A 619 -23.23 -5.63 38.96
C LYS A 619 -22.17 -6.27 39.82
N PHE A 620 -20.91 -5.84 39.68
CA PHE A 620 -19.78 -6.58 40.26
C PHE A 620 -19.34 -6.04 41.62
N ARG A 621 -19.33 -4.71 41.83
CA ARG A 621 -18.97 -4.07 43.12
C ARG A 621 -19.76 -4.63 44.31
N PRO A 622 -21.09 -4.88 44.25
CA PRO A 622 -21.83 -5.48 45.36
C PRO A 622 -21.46 -6.94 45.67
N LEU A 623 -20.83 -7.63 44.70
CA LEU A 623 -20.43 -9.04 44.79
C LEU A 623 -18.93 -9.22 45.08
N MET A 624 -18.17 -8.12 45.12
CA MET A 624 -16.74 -8.15 45.44
C MET A 624 -16.52 -8.67 46.88
N PRO A 625 -15.40 -9.37 47.13
CA PRO A 625 -15.12 -9.99 48.41
C PRO A 625 -14.91 -8.96 49.53
N ALA A 626 -14.98 -9.40 50.78
CA ALA A 626 -14.54 -8.59 51.91
C ALA A 626 -13.05 -8.20 51.75
N THR A 627 -12.66 -7.04 52.30
CA THR A 627 -11.31 -6.48 52.13
C THR A 627 -10.22 -7.30 52.83
N ASP A 628 -10.58 -8.19 53.75
CA ASP A 628 -9.72 -9.14 54.45
C ASP A 628 -9.62 -10.52 53.76
N ALA A 629 -10.27 -10.72 52.62
CA ALA A 629 -10.13 -11.95 51.83
C ALA A 629 -8.67 -12.20 51.41
N VAL A 630 -8.20 -13.43 51.61
CA VAL A 630 -6.82 -13.87 51.35
C VAL A 630 -6.72 -15.12 50.48
N THR A 631 -7.79 -15.92 50.37
CA THR A 631 -7.82 -17.10 49.48
C THR A 631 -8.57 -16.80 48.18
N LEU A 632 -8.25 -17.55 47.12
CA LEU A 632 -8.94 -17.44 45.82
C LEU A 632 -10.45 -17.70 45.92
N GLU A 633 -10.87 -18.59 46.83
CA GLU A 633 -12.27 -18.96 47.06
C GLU A 633 -13.05 -17.87 47.79
N GLN A 634 -12.39 -17.13 48.70
CA GLN A 634 -12.95 -15.93 49.32
C GLN A 634 -13.04 -14.79 48.30
N LEU A 635 -11.98 -14.59 47.51
CA LEU A 635 -11.92 -13.53 46.49
C LEU A 635 -13.00 -13.69 45.42
N ILE A 636 -13.18 -14.93 44.94
CA ILE A 636 -14.12 -15.26 43.88
C ILE A 636 -15.19 -16.19 44.45
N ASN A 637 -16.09 -15.59 45.24
CA ASN A 637 -17.21 -16.25 45.88
C ASN A 637 -18.25 -16.78 44.86
N ALA A 638 -19.19 -17.60 45.32
CA ALA A 638 -20.18 -18.26 44.46
C ALA A 638 -21.12 -17.30 43.71
N GLU A 639 -21.42 -16.13 44.27
CA GLU A 639 -22.29 -15.12 43.65
C GLU A 639 -21.54 -14.37 42.54
N LEU A 640 -20.29 -13.99 42.80
CA LEU A 640 -19.41 -13.38 41.80
C LEU A 640 -19.14 -14.35 40.63
N LYS A 641 -18.93 -15.65 40.90
CA LYS A 641 -18.86 -16.69 39.85
C LYS A 641 -20.12 -16.73 39.01
N LYS A 642 -21.30 -16.73 39.64
CA LYS A 642 -22.59 -16.78 38.96
C LYS A 642 -22.82 -15.57 38.05
N GLU A 643 -22.50 -14.35 38.51
CA GLU A 643 -22.65 -13.13 37.71
C GLU A 643 -21.60 -13.06 36.57
N SER A 644 -20.36 -13.47 36.83
CA SER A 644 -19.27 -13.48 35.84
C SER A 644 -19.50 -14.49 34.72
N ARG A 645 -20.04 -15.67 35.05
CA ARG A 645 -20.33 -16.77 34.10
C ARG A 645 -21.66 -16.58 33.36
N GLY A 646 -22.60 -15.85 33.96
CA GLY A 646 -23.95 -15.69 33.42
C GLY A 646 -24.79 -16.97 33.46
N CYS A 647 -25.97 -16.94 32.83
CA CYS A 647 -26.86 -18.11 32.80
C CYS A 647 -26.59 -19.03 31.60
N ASN A 648 -26.23 -20.29 31.85
CA ASN A 648 -25.98 -21.31 30.82
C ASN A 648 -27.16 -21.57 29.85
N SER A 649 -28.39 -21.22 30.21
CA SER A 649 -29.57 -21.37 29.33
C SER A 649 -29.84 -20.16 28.43
N CYS A 650 -29.04 -19.10 28.52
CA CYS A 650 -29.38 -17.80 27.93
C CYS A 650 -28.11 -17.04 27.50
N ASN A 651 -27.78 -17.06 26.20
CA ASN A 651 -26.64 -16.30 25.65
C ASN A 651 -26.70 -14.79 25.96
N SER A 652 -27.89 -14.26 26.24
CA SER A 652 -28.14 -12.88 26.65
C SER A 652 -27.90 -12.61 28.16
N CYS A 653 -27.47 -13.58 28.96
CA CYS A 653 -27.21 -13.40 30.40
C CYS A 653 -25.73 -13.43 30.78
N ASN A 654 -24.79 -13.48 29.83
CA ASN A 654 -23.35 -13.47 30.10
C ASN A 654 -22.73 -12.17 29.58
N TYR A 655 -22.21 -11.35 30.50
CA TYR A 655 -21.61 -10.03 30.22
C TYR A 655 -20.32 -10.08 29.36
N PHE A 656 -19.70 -11.26 29.22
CA PHE A 656 -18.54 -11.52 28.38
C PHE A 656 -18.88 -12.30 27.10
N ASN A 657 -20.18 -12.61 26.87
CA ASN A 657 -20.71 -13.19 25.63
C ASN A 657 -21.62 -12.18 24.88
N LEU A 658 -21.47 -10.88 25.19
CA LEU A 658 -22.27 -9.76 24.67
C LEU A 658 -22.15 -9.49 23.16
N ASN A 659 -21.43 -10.33 22.40
CA ASN A 659 -21.36 -10.28 20.93
C ASN A 659 -22.74 -10.13 20.28
N ILE A 660 -23.78 -10.77 20.84
CA ILE A 660 -25.14 -10.69 20.29
C ILE A 660 -25.81 -9.35 20.59
N PHE A 661 -25.55 -8.70 21.72
CA PHE A 661 -26.22 -7.43 22.09
C PHE A 661 -25.59 -6.19 21.48
N ALA A 662 -24.26 -6.07 21.50
CA ALA A 662 -23.59 -4.96 20.81
C ALA A 662 -23.95 -4.95 19.32
N THR A 663 -24.20 -6.13 18.75
CA THR A 663 -24.53 -6.30 17.33
C THR A 663 -26.04 -6.38 17.03
N ALA A 664 -26.88 -6.65 18.03
CA ALA A 664 -28.32 -6.38 17.96
C ALA A 664 -28.62 -4.87 18.08
N ALA A 665 -27.82 -4.10 18.84
CA ALA A 665 -27.88 -2.64 18.86
C ALA A 665 -27.61 -2.07 17.45
N ILE A 666 -26.56 -2.55 16.77
CA ILE A 666 -26.30 -2.26 15.34
C ILE A 666 -27.54 -2.54 14.46
N SER A 667 -28.30 -3.60 14.75
CA SER A 667 -29.53 -3.91 14.01
C SER A 667 -30.72 -2.99 14.29
N SER A 668 -30.67 -2.21 15.37
CA SER A 668 -31.74 -1.28 15.78
C SER A 668 -31.48 0.17 15.37
N THR A 669 -30.22 0.51 15.08
CA THR A 669 -29.75 1.86 14.73
C THR A 669 -29.45 2.03 13.24
N PHE A 670 -29.96 1.15 12.38
CA PHE A 670 -29.79 1.29 10.93
C PHE A 670 -30.47 2.58 10.42
N SER A 671 -29.68 3.64 10.27
CA SER A 671 -29.88 4.57 9.16
C SER A 671 -29.94 3.71 7.88
N PRO A 672 -30.95 3.86 7.01
CA PRO A 672 -30.97 3.15 5.75
C PRO A 672 -29.76 3.63 4.94
N ALA A 673 -28.78 2.74 4.76
CA ALA A 673 -27.83 2.89 3.66
C ALA A 673 -28.65 3.11 2.37
N PRO A 674 -28.29 4.09 1.52
CA PRO A 674 -29.17 4.60 0.48
C PRO A 674 -29.75 3.45 -0.36
N THR A 675 -31.07 3.29 -0.30
CA THR A 675 -31.74 2.16 -0.94
C THR A 675 -31.51 2.20 -2.44
N MET A 676 -30.99 1.10 -3.00
CA MET A 676 -30.82 0.95 -4.46
C MET A 676 -32.16 0.92 -5.24
N GLU A 677 -33.29 1.22 -4.61
CA GLU A 677 -34.55 1.50 -5.29
C GLU A 677 -34.54 2.85 -6.02
N ALA A 678 -33.84 3.87 -5.49
CA ALA A 678 -33.54 5.09 -6.25
C ALA A 678 -32.57 4.82 -7.42
N SER A 679 -32.04 3.60 -7.52
CA SER A 679 -31.03 3.21 -8.50
C SER A 679 -31.62 2.58 -9.78
N ARG A 680 -32.79 1.94 -9.71
CA ARG A 680 -33.40 1.17 -10.82
C ARG A 680 -34.04 2.05 -11.90
N GLN A 681 -33.23 2.54 -12.84
CA GLN A 681 -33.64 2.63 -14.24
C GLN A 681 -32.89 1.55 -15.04
N PRO A 682 -33.56 0.81 -15.94
CA PRO A 682 -32.85 -0.08 -16.84
C PRO A 682 -31.89 0.75 -17.70
N ILE A 683 -30.67 0.26 -17.86
CA ILE A 683 -29.68 0.87 -18.74
C ILE A 683 -30.24 0.80 -20.17
N GLN A 684 -30.76 1.92 -20.68
CA GLN A 684 -30.88 2.10 -22.12
C GLN A 684 -29.47 2.27 -22.67
N ASP A 685 -28.86 1.14 -23.04
CA ASP A 685 -27.59 1.06 -23.77
C ASP A 685 -27.79 1.59 -25.20
N ASN A 686 -27.92 2.92 -25.31
CA ASN A 686 -28.10 3.64 -26.57
C ASN A 686 -26.77 3.81 -27.35
N ASP A 687 -25.67 3.23 -26.84
CA ASP A 687 -24.41 3.00 -27.55
C ASP A 687 -24.13 1.49 -27.76
N SER A 688 -25.20 0.68 -27.86
CA SER A 688 -25.08 -0.73 -28.25
C SER A 688 -24.64 -0.89 -29.71
N HIS A 689 -23.55 -1.63 -29.91
CA HIS A 689 -23.06 -2.20 -31.18
C HIS A 689 -22.80 -1.24 -32.36
N THR A 690 -21.71 -0.45 -32.29
CA THR A 690 -20.90 -0.22 -33.50
C THR A 690 -19.81 -1.28 -33.60
N ALA A 691 -19.87 -2.14 -34.62
CA ALA A 691 -18.87 -3.17 -34.85
C ALA A 691 -17.51 -2.54 -35.14
N THR A 692 -16.54 -2.73 -34.24
CA THR A 692 -15.21 -2.14 -34.33
C THR A 692 -14.37 -2.73 -35.45
N LEU A 693 -14.65 -3.97 -35.87
CA LEU A 693 -13.97 -4.68 -36.96
C LEU A 693 -14.85 -4.70 -38.23
N THR A 694 -14.61 -3.78 -39.17
CA THR A 694 -15.32 -3.77 -40.46
C THR A 694 -14.41 -4.18 -41.63
N PRO A 695 -14.86 -5.04 -42.58
CA PRO A 695 -14.01 -5.49 -43.69
C PRO A 695 -13.46 -4.35 -44.55
N ARG A 696 -14.20 -3.24 -44.68
CA ARG A 696 -13.76 -2.04 -45.41
C ARG A 696 -12.61 -1.30 -44.72
N ALA A 697 -12.63 -1.21 -43.39
CA ALA A 697 -11.55 -0.62 -42.61
C ALA A 697 -10.29 -1.50 -42.66
N VAL A 698 -10.46 -2.82 -42.56
CA VAL A 698 -9.36 -3.79 -42.71
C VAL A 698 -8.72 -3.70 -44.10
N ALA A 699 -9.51 -3.71 -45.18
CA ALA A 699 -9.00 -3.62 -46.54
C ALA A 699 -8.23 -2.30 -46.81
N CYS A 700 -8.77 -1.17 -46.34
CA CYS A 700 -8.09 0.13 -46.48
C CYS A 700 -6.80 0.20 -45.65
N GLY A 701 -6.83 -0.29 -44.40
CA GLY A 701 -5.64 -0.38 -43.54
C GLY A 701 -4.54 -1.25 -44.15
N ILE A 702 -4.89 -2.37 -44.77
CA ILE A 702 -3.93 -3.23 -45.49
C ILE A 702 -3.32 -2.50 -46.70
N LEU A 703 -4.15 -1.87 -47.54
CA LEU A 703 -3.66 -1.16 -48.73
C LEU A 703 -2.71 -0.01 -48.37
N LEU A 704 -3.06 0.80 -47.36
CA LEU A 704 -2.18 1.86 -46.86
C LEU A 704 -0.93 1.29 -46.20
N GLY A 705 -1.08 0.24 -45.37
CA GLY A 705 0.02 -0.44 -44.70
C GLY A 705 1.05 -1.04 -45.66
N ILE A 706 0.63 -1.57 -46.81
CA ILE A 706 1.55 -2.06 -47.86
C ILE A 706 2.39 -0.91 -48.43
N VAL A 707 1.79 0.25 -48.70
CA VAL A 707 2.53 1.42 -49.21
C VAL A 707 3.54 1.94 -48.18
N VAL A 708 3.14 2.05 -46.91
CA VAL A 708 4.05 2.47 -45.82
C VAL A 708 5.14 1.43 -45.57
N CYS A 709 4.82 0.13 -45.65
CA CYS A 709 5.79 -0.97 -45.52
C CYS A 709 6.87 -0.92 -46.62
N LEU A 710 6.49 -0.69 -47.88
CA LEU A 710 7.45 -0.54 -48.98
C LEU A 710 8.35 0.70 -48.79
N ALA A 711 7.79 1.82 -48.32
CA ALA A 711 8.55 3.03 -48.01
C ALA A 711 9.57 2.79 -46.87
N ASN A 712 9.14 2.16 -45.78
CA ASN A 712 9.99 1.84 -44.64
C ASN A 712 11.01 0.74 -44.94
N MET A 713 10.74 -0.18 -45.89
CA MET A 713 11.74 -1.13 -46.35
C MET A 713 12.87 -0.40 -47.10
N TYR A 714 12.52 0.56 -47.97
CA TYR A 714 13.49 1.35 -48.71
C TYR A 714 14.35 2.25 -47.80
N PHE A 715 13.73 3.13 -46.99
CA PHE A 715 14.46 3.99 -46.07
C PHE A 715 15.12 3.23 -44.92
N GLY A 716 14.52 2.13 -44.44
CA GLY A 716 15.09 1.29 -43.40
C GLY A 716 16.42 0.67 -43.83
N LEU A 717 16.53 0.21 -45.08
CA LEU A 717 17.77 -0.32 -45.64
C LEU A 717 18.81 0.75 -45.99
N GLN A 718 18.40 2.00 -46.22
CA GLN A 718 19.33 3.10 -46.58
C GLN A 718 19.82 3.92 -45.38
N ALA A 719 18.95 4.18 -44.40
CA ALA A 719 19.18 5.12 -43.31
C ALA A 719 18.98 4.48 -41.92
N GLY A 720 18.64 3.19 -41.84
CA GLY A 720 18.37 2.49 -40.57
C GLY A 720 17.08 2.94 -39.87
N MET A 721 16.29 3.83 -40.48
CA MET A 721 15.11 4.45 -39.88
C MET A 721 13.80 3.96 -40.52
N VAL A 722 12.81 3.67 -39.68
CA VAL A 722 11.43 3.38 -40.07
C VAL A 722 10.46 4.23 -39.25
N SER A 723 9.25 4.49 -39.77
CA SER A 723 8.22 5.24 -39.06
C SER A 723 6.85 4.57 -39.15
N PRO A 724 6.10 4.38 -38.04
CA PRO A 724 4.75 3.80 -38.10
C PRO A 724 3.73 4.67 -38.82
N MET A 725 4.00 5.97 -39.02
CA MET A 725 3.12 6.92 -39.72
C MET A 725 1.60 6.82 -39.35
N PRO A 726 1.21 6.73 -38.06
CA PRO A 726 -0.19 6.50 -37.69
C PRO A 726 -1.08 7.68 -38.05
N MET A 727 -0.65 8.90 -37.71
CA MET A 727 -1.38 10.15 -37.96
C MET A 727 -1.65 10.37 -39.47
N GLN A 728 -0.66 10.04 -40.30
CA GLN A 728 -0.75 10.09 -41.76
C GLN A 728 -1.73 9.03 -42.28
N SER A 729 -1.69 7.81 -41.73
CA SER A 729 -2.58 6.71 -42.11
C SER A 729 -4.04 7.00 -41.73
N ALA A 730 -4.29 7.59 -40.57
CA ALA A 730 -5.62 8.05 -40.14
C ALA A 730 -6.17 9.14 -41.07
N LEU A 731 -5.35 10.14 -41.43
CA LEU A 731 -5.73 11.24 -42.31
C LEU A 731 -5.99 10.79 -43.75
N LEU A 732 -5.11 9.93 -44.30
CA LEU A 732 -5.24 9.40 -45.64
C LEU A 732 -6.42 8.41 -45.76
N GLY A 733 -6.63 7.56 -44.75
CA GLY A 733 -7.80 6.71 -44.64
C GLY A 733 -9.11 7.53 -44.63
N PHE A 734 -9.17 8.58 -43.80
CA PHE A 734 -10.31 9.50 -43.79
C PHE A 734 -10.52 10.19 -45.15
N ALA A 735 -9.45 10.69 -45.78
CA ALA A 735 -9.52 11.37 -47.07
C ALA A 735 -10.04 10.45 -48.20
N ILE A 736 -9.59 9.19 -48.24
CA ILE A 736 -10.06 8.18 -49.21
C ILE A 736 -11.57 7.97 -49.04
N PHE A 737 -12.03 7.62 -47.84
CA PHE A 737 -13.46 7.36 -47.57
C PHE A 737 -14.34 8.61 -47.75
N GLN A 738 -13.82 9.80 -47.47
CA GLN A 738 -14.51 11.08 -47.73
C GLN A 738 -14.66 11.34 -49.24
N SER A 739 -13.64 11.02 -50.05
CA SER A 739 -13.66 11.20 -51.51
C SER A 739 -14.67 10.27 -52.21
N ILE A 740 -14.93 9.08 -51.66
CA ILE A 740 -15.95 8.15 -52.15
C ILE A 740 -17.25 8.17 -51.34
N ARG A 741 -17.45 9.17 -50.46
CA ARG A 741 -18.61 9.25 -49.54
C ARG A 741 -19.98 9.17 -50.24
N SER A 742 -20.10 9.72 -51.45
CA SER A 742 -21.33 9.66 -52.25
C SER A 742 -21.69 8.25 -52.77
N ARG A 743 -20.77 7.28 -52.66
CA ARG A 743 -20.94 5.88 -53.09
C ARG A 743 -20.98 4.89 -51.93
N LEU A 744 -21.02 5.37 -50.68
CA LEU A 744 -20.97 4.54 -49.47
C LEU A 744 -22.31 4.54 -48.74
N SER A 745 -22.84 3.35 -48.45
CA SER A 745 -24.12 3.16 -47.72
C SER A 745 -24.07 3.52 -46.24
N LYS A 746 -22.88 3.62 -45.65
CA LYS A 746 -22.64 4.04 -44.26
C LYS A 746 -21.45 4.99 -44.20
N ALA A 747 -21.54 6.06 -43.43
CA ALA A 747 -20.40 6.94 -43.15
C ALA A 747 -19.26 6.17 -42.47
N LEU A 748 -18.02 6.64 -42.60
CA LEU A 748 -16.88 6.15 -41.81
C LEU A 748 -17.07 6.59 -40.35
N THR A 749 -16.71 5.74 -39.39
CA THR A 749 -16.78 6.04 -37.95
C THR A 749 -15.38 6.31 -37.36
N PRO A 750 -15.28 7.01 -36.22
CA PRO A 750 -13.99 7.19 -35.52
C PRO A 750 -13.29 5.87 -35.20
N ALA A 751 -14.05 4.85 -34.78
CA ALA A 751 -13.52 3.52 -34.47
C ALA A 751 -12.93 2.81 -35.70
N GLU A 752 -13.56 2.95 -36.87
CA GLU A 752 -13.02 2.43 -38.13
C GLU A 752 -11.76 3.18 -38.58
N THR A 753 -11.67 4.50 -38.36
CA THR A 753 -10.43 5.25 -38.65
C THR A 753 -9.29 4.82 -37.73
N THR A 754 -9.55 4.59 -36.44
CA THR A 754 -8.55 3.99 -35.52
C THR A 754 -8.15 2.58 -35.96
N LEU A 755 -9.08 1.77 -36.48
CA LEU A 755 -8.72 0.44 -37.02
C LEU A 755 -7.84 0.53 -38.28
N ILE A 756 -8.15 1.45 -39.21
CA ILE A 756 -7.33 1.71 -40.41
C ILE A 756 -5.91 2.12 -40.00
N GLU A 757 -5.79 3.05 -39.04
CA GLU A 757 -4.52 3.51 -38.47
C GLU A 757 -3.70 2.35 -37.87
N VAL A 758 -4.29 1.58 -36.95
CA VAL A 758 -3.60 0.49 -36.24
C VAL A 758 -3.10 -0.58 -37.21
N ILE A 759 -3.90 -0.96 -38.21
CA ILE A 759 -3.50 -1.93 -39.23
C ILE A 759 -2.38 -1.35 -40.10
N ALA A 760 -2.56 -0.13 -40.64
CA ALA A 760 -1.58 0.49 -41.53
C ALA A 760 -0.24 0.73 -40.85
N GLY A 761 -0.23 1.23 -39.61
CA GLY A 761 1.00 1.47 -38.85
C GLY A 761 1.71 0.18 -38.40
N SER A 762 0.96 -0.88 -38.11
CA SER A 762 1.52 -2.20 -37.79
C SER A 762 2.17 -2.85 -39.00
N LEU A 763 1.51 -2.83 -40.17
CA LEU A 763 2.12 -3.26 -41.44
C LEU A 763 3.31 -2.37 -41.83
N GLY A 764 3.21 -1.07 -41.60
CA GLY A 764 4.28 -0.11 -41.86
C GLY A 764 5.57 -0.41 -41.10
N LEU A 765 5.48 -0.88 -39.86
CA LEU A 765 6.64 -1.27 -39.05
C LEU A 765 7.17 -2.69 -39.30
N ALA A 766 6.43 -3.53 -40.04
CA ALA A 766 6.82 -4.91 -40.33
C ALA A 766 8.26 -5.09 -40.88
N PRO A 767 8.81 -4.20 -41.75
CA PRO A 767 10.20 -4.31 -42.21
C PRO A 767 11.22 -4.36 -41.06
N PHE A 768 10.97 -3.62 -39.98
CA PHE A 768 11.85 -3.55 -38.82
C PHE A 768 11.53 -4.64 -37.78
N THR A 769 10.26 -4.85 -37.44
CA THR A 769 9.87 -5.82 -36.39
C THR A 769 10.08 -7.28 -36.80
N LEU A 770 10.05 -7.57 -38.11
CA LEU A 770 10.43 -8.88 -38.66
C LEU A 770 11.96 -9.02 -38.88
N GLY A 771 12.74 -7.98 -38.58
CA GLY A 771 14.20 -7.97 -38.73
C GLY A 771 14.70 -7.87 -40.19
N LEU A 772 13.84 -7.53 -41.14
CA LEU A 772 14.15 -7.53 -42.59
C LEU A 772 15.04 -6.35 -43.01
N THR A 773 14.99 -5.22 -42.30
CA THR A 773 15.84 -4.04 -42.59
C THR A 773 17.13 -3.98 -41.77
N SER A 774 17.28 -4.83 -40.76
CA SER A 774 18.38 -4.74 -39.78
C SER A 774 19.02 -6.10 -39.51
N PHE A 775 18.32 -6.98 -38.80
CA PHE A 775 18.87 -8.24 -38.28
C PHE A 775 19.26 -9.24 -39.38
N ILE A 776 18.39 -9.50 -40.35
CA ILE A 776 18.64 -10.45 -41.43
C ILE A 776 19.77 -9.94 -42.37
N PRO A 777 19.76 -8.67 -42.84
CA PRO A 777 20.91 -8.11 -43.56
C PRO A 777 22.21 -8.12 -42.76
N ALA A 778 22.16 -7.83 -41.45
CA ALA A 778 23.35 -7.87 -40.59
C ALA A 778 23.91 -9.30 -40.44
N LEU A 779 23.06 -10.32 -40.28
CA LEU A 779 23.49 -11.71 -40.28
C LEU A 779 24.09 -12.12 -41.63
N GLU A 780 23.49 -11.72 -42.76
CA GLU A 780 24.03 -12.00 -44.10
C GLU A 780 25.40 -11.31 -44.33
N PHE A 781 25.63 -10.15 -43.70
CA PHE A 781 26.85 -9.36 -43.85
C PHE A 781 27.98 -9.73 -42.87
N LEU A 782 27.63 -10.15 -41.63
CA LEU A 782 28.59 -10.39 -40.55
C LEU A 782 29.05 -11.86 -40.44
N THR A 783 28.28 -12.83 -40.96
CA THR A 783 28.62 -14.25 -40.84
C THR A 783 29.58 -14.72 -41.94
N ASN A 784 30.70 -15.30 -41.54
CA ASN A 784 31.69 -15.83 -42.48
C ASN A 784 31.36 -17.28 -42.90
N PRO A 785 31.94 -17.80 -44.02
CA PRO A 785 31.75 -19.19 -44.43
C PRO A 785 32.15 -20.23 -43.38
N GLU A 786 33.12 -19.90 -42.51
CA GLU A 786 33.55 -20.75 -41.38
C GLU A 786 32.50 -20.81 -40.25
N GLU A 787 31.55 -19.87 -40.23
CA GLU A 787 30.45 -19.77 -39.25
C GLU A 787 29.09 -20.22 -39.85
N ASN A 788 29.13 -20.96 -40.97
CA ASN A 788 27.96 -21.30 -41.82
C ASN A 788 27.27 -20.10 -42.48
N GLY A 789 27.93 -18.94 -42.58
CA GLY A 789 27.46 -17.80 -43.36
C GLY A 789 27.68 -17.94 -44.88
N PRO A 790 26.99 -17.15 -45.72
CA PRO A 790 25.95 -16.19 -45.37
C PRO A 790 24.57 -16.86 -45.21
N PHE A 791 23.84 -16.49 -44.14
CA PHE A 791 22.48 -17.00 -43.87
C PHE A 791 21.45 -16.50 -44.90
N LYS A 792 21.28 -17.26 -45.98
CA LYS A 792 20.30 -16.97 -47.04
C LYS A 792 19.00 -17.73 -46.83
N PHE A 793 18.04 -17.08 -46.17
CA PHE A 793 16.70 -17.62 -46.01
C PHE A 793 15.99 -17.73 -47.36
N THR A 794 15.41 -18.90 -47.64
CA THR A 794 14.46 -19.07 -48.75
C THR A 794 13.14 -18.34 -48.46
N ASN A 795 12.35 -18.04 -49.50
CA ASN A 795 11.04 -17.38 -49.35
C ASN A 795 10.11 -18.10 -48.35
N GLY A 796 10.16 -19.43 -48.29
CA GLY A 796 9.38 -20.23 -47.33
C GLY A 796 9.89 -20.08 -45.88
N GLN A 797 11.20 -20.02 -45.69
CA GLN A 797 11.80 -19.78 -44.37
C GLN A 797 11.57 -18.33 -43.89
N LEU A 798 11.63 -17.34 -44.78
CA LEU A 798 11.25 -15.96 -44.46
C LEU A 798 9.77 -15.84 -44.05
N LEU A 799 8.88 -16.56 -44.72
CA LEU A 799 7.46 -16.60 -44.37
C LEU A 799 7.24 -17.27 -43.00
N LEU A 800 7.93 -18.38 -42.73
CA LEU A 800 7.87 -19.06 -41.43
C LEU A 800 8.43 -18.18 -40.29
N TRP A 801 9.56 -17.52 -40.53
CA TRP A 801 10.15 -16.54 -39.61
C TRP A 801 9.21 -15.38 -39.30
N ALA A 802 8.54 -14.84 -40.33
CA ALA A 802 7.57 -13.77 -40.17
C ALA A 802 6.33 -14.22 -39.35
N MET A 803 5.84 -15.43 -39.58
CA MET A 803 4.73 -15.98 -38.78
C MET A 803 5.14 -16.22 -37.32
N ALA A 804 6.34 -16.76 -37.08
CA ALA A 804 6.85 -17.04 -35.73
C ALA A 804 7.06 -15.75 -34.91
N THR A 805 7.67 -14.73 -35.50
CA THR A 805 7.92 -13.43 -34.85
C THR A 805 6.62 -12.68 -34.56
N CYS A 806 5.65 -12.69 -35.49
CA CYS A 806 4.30 -12.16 -35.24
C CYS A 806 3.59 -12.90 -34.09
N GLY A 807 3.64 -14.24 -34.06
CA GLY A 807 3.02 -15.05 -33.00
C GLY A 807 3.62 -14.76 -31.62
N LEU A 808 4.95 -14.69 -31.52
CA LEU A 808 5.65 -14.34 -30.28
C LEU A 808 5.32 -12.91 -29.82
N GLY A 809 5.23 -11.96 -30.75
CA GLY A 809 4.81 -10.58 -30.46
C GLY A 809 3.40 -10.50 -29.84
N ILE A 810 2.44 -11.30 -30.33
CA ILE A 810 1.08 -11.37 -29.76
C ILE A 810 1.11 -11.93 -28.34
N ILE A 811 1.85 -13.03 -28.11
CA ILE A 811 1.97 -13.67 -26.80
C ILE A 811 2.61 -12.70 -25.77
N ALA A 812 3.66 -11.97 -26.17
CA ALA A 812 4.32 -10.98 -25.32
C ALA A 812 3.45 -9.74 -25.06
N ALA A 813 2.63 -9.29 -26.02
CA ALA A 813 1.81 -8.10 -25.87
C ALA A 813 0.73 -8.22 -24.78
N VAL A 814 0.20 -9.42 -24.51
CA VAL A 814 -0.86 -9.64 -23.51
C VAL A 814 -0.44 -9.28 -22.08
N PRO A 815 0.67 -9.80 -21.51
CA PRO A 815 1.14 -9.39 -20.18
C PRO A 815 1.59 -7.93 -20.14
N PHE A 816 2.31 -7.44 -21.16
CA PHE A 816 2.76 -6.04 -21.17
C PHE A 816 1.62 -5.03 -21.31
N ARG A 817 0.49 -5.38 -21.96
CA ARG A 817 -0.73 -4.54 -21.96
C ARG A 817 -1.28 -4.32 -20.55
N ARG A 818 -1.27 -5.33 -19.68
CA ARG A 818 -1.69 -5.16 -18.27
C ARG A 818 -0.75 -4.24 -17.51
N LEU A 819 0.56 -4.33 -17.76
CA LEU A 819 1.57 -3.55 -17.04
C LEU A 819 1.67 -2.10 -17.54
N LEU A 820 1.96 -1.91 -18.83
CA LEU A 820 2.37 -0.62 -19.41
C LEU A 820 1.18 0.26 -19.82
N ILE A 821 0.08 -0.36 -20.27
CA ILE A 821 -1.10 0.35 -20.80
C ILE A 821 -2.17 0.50 -19.70
N LEU A 822 -2.46 -0.57 -18.95
CA LEU A 822 -3.54 -0.57 -17.94
C LEU A 822 -3.09 -0.12 -16.54
N ARG A 823 -1.91 -0.52 -16.06
CA ARG A 823 -1.38 -0.07 -14.74
C ARG A 823 -0.64 1.26 -14.84
N GLU A 824 0.43 1.33 -15.63
CA GLU A 824 1.27 2.54 -15.65
C GLU A 824 0.64 3.72 -16.40
N SER A 825 -0.28 3.47 -17.33
CA SER A 825 -0.95 4.50 -18.15
C SER A 825 0.03 5.40 -18.91
N LEU A 826 1.15 4.82 -19.38
CA LEU A 826 2.24 5.58 -19.99
C LEU A 826 1.75 6.39 -21.21
N PRO A 827 2.01 7.71 -21.28
CA PRO A 827 1.56 8.52 -22.39
C PRO A 827 2.31 8.13 -23.66
N TYR A 828 1.59 7.60 -24.66
CA TYR A 828 2.10 7.36 -26.00
C TYR A 828 1.86 8.59 -26.88
N PRO A 829 2.84 9.50 -27.09
CA PRO A 829 2.54 10.83 -27.63
C PRO A 829 1.98 10.78 -29.06
N SER A 830 2.44 9.81 -29.85
CA SER A 830 1.99 9.59 -31.24
C SER A 830 0.55 9.05 -31.32
N ALA A 831 0.18 8.10 -30.47
CA ALA A 831 -1.19 7.57 -30.42
C ALA A 831 -2.17 8.61 -29.85
N THR A 832 -1.76 9.36 -28.82
CA THR A 832 -2.55 10.47 -28.25
C THR A 832 -2.78 11.58 -29.27
N ALA A 833 -1.75 11.98 -30.03
CA ALA A 833 -1.88 12.97 -31.11
C ALA A 833 -2.78 12.47 -32.24
N THR A 834 -2.70 11.19 -32.61
CA THR A 834 -3.55 10.59 -33.65
C THR A 834 -5.01 10.50 -33.17
N GLY A 835 -5.25 10.15 -31.90
CA GLY A 835 -6.57 10.20 -31.29
C GLY A 835 -7.17 11.61 -31.24
N ALA A 836 -6.36 12.64 -30.97
CA ALA A 836 -6.78 14.04 -31.07
C ALA A 836 -7.18 14.40 -32.50
N LEU A 837 -6.37 14.03 -33.50
CA LEU A 837 -6.66 14.26 -34.93
C LEU A 837 -7.97 13.58 -35.35
N ILE A 838 -8.20 12.32 -34.96
CA ILE A 838 -9.46 11.61 -35.24
C ILE A 838 -10.63 12.36 -34.56
N GLY A 839 -10.46 12.85 -33.33
CA GLY A 839 -11.42 13.72 -32.65
C GLY A 839 -11.78 14.99 -33.45
N ILE A 840 -10.79 15.63 -34.09
CA ILE A 840 -10.96 16.83 -34.93
C ILE A 840 -11.66 16.47 -36.26
N LEU A 841 -11.20 15.44 -36.97
CA LEU A 841 -11.76 14.99 -38.25
C LEU A 841 -13.26 14.64 -38.15
N PHE A 842 -13.71 14.14 -36.99
CA PHE A 842 -15.10 13.82 -36.71
C PHE A 842 -15.84 14.85 -35.83
N LYS A 843 -15.23 16.01 -35.53
CA LYS A 843 -15.81 17.10 -34.71
C LYS A 843 -16.35 16.65 -33.34
N ARG A 844 -15.65 15.76 -32.63
CA ARG A 844 -16.06 15.21 -31.32
C ARG A 844 -15.25 15.82 -30.15
N PRO A 845 -15.74 16.84 -29.43
CA PRO A 845 -14.98 17.56 -28.40
C PRO A 845 -14.56 16.68 -27.21
N ALA A 846 -15.35 15.66 -26.85
CA ALA A 846 -15.02 14.73 -25.76
C ALA A 846 -13.74 13.90 -26.03
N ILE A 847 -13.46 13.56 -27.30
CA ILE A 847 -12.24 12.84 -27.69
C ILE A 847 -11.03 13.79 -27.61
N ILE A 848 -11.21 15.04 -28.05
CA ILE A 848 -10.18 16.08 -28.05
C ILE A 848 -9.77 16.42 -26.60
N ALA A 849 -10.74 16.57 -25.68
CA ALA A 849 -10.47 16.85 -24.27
C ALA A 849 -9.63 15.73 -23.61
N ARG A 850 -10.01 14.47 -23.83
CA ARG A 850 -9.30 13.30 -23.29
C ARG A 850 -7.85 13.18 -23.82
N ALA A 851 -7.63 13.53 -25.08
CA ALA A 851 -6.29 13.53 -25.65
C ALA A 851 -5.41 14.67 -25.09
N LYS A 852 -5.94 15.90 -24.96
CA LYS A 852 -5.23 17.05 -24.37
C LYS A 852 -4.84 16.80 -22.90
N GLN A 853 -5.73 16.18 -22.12
CA GLN A 853 -5.47 15.81 -20.72
C GLN A 853 -4.33 14.77 -20.57
N THR A 854 -4.12 13.92 -21.59
CA THR A 854 -3.05 12.91 -21.60
C THR A 854 -1.69 13.50 -21.99
N GLN A 855 -1.65 14.61 -22.75
CA GLN A 855 -0.42 15.29 -23.17
C GLN A 855 0.24 16.14 -22.07
N MET A 856 -0.50 16.56 -21.03
CA MET A 856 -0.01 17.50 -20.00
C MET A 856 0.62 16.83 -18.76
N ARG A 857 0.94 15.53 -18.80
CA ARG A 857 1.66 14.83 -17.72
C ARG A 857 3.19 14.87 -17.94
N PRO A 858 3.99 15.51 -17.08
CA PRO A 858 5.46 15.49 -17.18
C PRO A 858 6.02 14.10 -16.87
N CYS A 859 7.02 13.64 -17.64
CA CYS A 859 7.61 12.31 -17.48
C CYS A 859 8.64 12.20 -16.33
N ALA A 860 9.01 13.32 -15.70
CA ALA A 860 10.16 13.38 -14.78
C ALA A 860 9.91 12.74 -13.39
N SER A 861 8.66 12.55 -12.95
CA SER A 861 8.34 12.20 -11.56
C SER A 861 8.20 10.70 -11.25
N ARG A 862 8.47 9.78 -12.20
CA ARG A 862 8.30 8.32 -11.97
C ARG A 862 9.55 7.45 -12.04
N VAL A 863 10.69 7.96 -12.50
CA VAL A 863 11.93 7.14 -12.58
C VAL A 863 12.53 6.87 -11.19
N SER A 864 12.20 7.69 -10.18
CA SER A 864 12.59 7.52 -8.77
C SER A 864 12.02 6.26 -8.08
N HIS A 865 10.99 5.63 -8.65
CA HIS A 865 10.28 4.52 -8.00
C HIS A 865 10.85 3.11 -8.28
N ILE A 866 11.86 2.99 -9.16
CA ILE A 866 12.48 1.68 -9.47
C ILE A 866 13.76 1.45 -8.64
N SER A 867 14.49 2.50 -8.26
CA SER A 867 15.71 2.40 -7.45
C SER A 867 15.48 2.44 -5.93
N THR A 868 14.23 2.47 -5.47
CA THR A 868 13.87 2.61 -4.03
C THR A 868 13.25 1.33 -3.43
N VAL A 869 13.31 0.20 -4.15
CA VAL A 869 12.75 -1.10 -3.72
C VAL A 869 13.80 -2.01 -3.07
N TYR A 870 15.09 -1.72 -3.24
CA TYR A 870 16.17 -2.36 -2.49
C TYR A 870 16.96 -1.29 -1.73
N GLY A 871 16.78 -1.29 -0.42
CA GLY A 871 17.61 -0.56 0.53
C GLY A 871 18.14 -1.54 1.55
N GLU A 872 19.26 -2.18 1.22
CA GLU A 872 20.09 -2.85 2.21
C GLU A 872 20.54 -1.81 3.25
N ARG A 873 20.59 -2.22 4.51
CA ARG A 873 21.30 -1.46 5.53
C ARG A 873 22.74 -1.96 5.50
N ASP A 874 23.64 -1.19 4.91
CA ASP A 874 25.06 -1.40 5.19
C ASP A 874 25.32 -1.02 6.65
N GLU A 875 25.90 -1.98 7.37
CA GLU A 875 26.43 -1.76 8.72
C GLU A 875 27.66 -0.86 8.63
N ALA A 876 27.79 0.04 9.61
CA ALA A 876 29.04 0.77 9.82
C ALA A 876 29.83 0.07 10.93
N ASP A 877 30.95 -0.56 10.58
CA ASP A 877 31.98 -0.99 11.52
C ASP A 877 33.32 -0.31 11.15
N PRO A 878 34.19 0.05 12.11
CA PRO A 878 35.16 1.12 11.93
C PRO A 878 36.58 0.65 11.64
N GLY A 879 37.38 1.56 11.07
CA GLY A 879 38.85 1.51 11.14
C GLY A 879 39.51 0.49 10.21
N GLY A 880 40.40 0.95 9.33
CA GLY A 880 41.17 0.06 8.45
C GLY A 880 42.48 -0.37 9.08
N ASP A 881 43.09 -1.43 8.54
CA ASP A 881 44.52 -1.39 8.23
C ASP A 881 44.94 -2.36 7.10
N THR A 882 45.56 -1.77 6.08
CA THR A 882 46.80 -2.16 5.40
C THR A 882 47.17 -3.65 5.14
N GLU A 883 47.25 -3.98 3.84
CA GLU A 883 48.23 -4.84 3.11
C GLU A 883 49.11 -5.92 3.82
N ARG A 884 49.22 -7.07 3.11
CA ARG A 884 50.29 -8.12 3.16
C ARG A 884 50.31 -9.03 4.41
N LEU A 885 50.49 -10.36 4.36
CA LEU A 885 51.52 -11.19 3.69
C LEU A 885 50.97 -12.64 3.52
N LEU A 886 51.02 -13.25 2.33
CA LEU A 886 51.98 -14.29 1.85
C LEU A 886 51.64 -15.77 2.14
N GLY A 887 52.08 -16.66 1.23
CA GLY A 887 52.20 -18.12 1.44
C GLY A 887 51.11 -18.95 0.72
N GLU A 888 51.23 -19.32 -0.56
CA GLU A 888 52.11 -20.35 -1.17
C GLU A 888 51.70 -21.82 -0.94
N ASN A 889 51.13 -22.45 -1.99
CA ASN A 889 51.57 -23.68 -2.69
C ASN A 889 50.35 -24.40 -3.34
N SER A 890 50.25 -24.55 -4.68
CA SER A 890 51.04 -25.39 -5.61
C SER A 890 50.85 -26.89 -5.32
N ARG A 891 50.53 -27.82 -6.25
CA ARG A 891 50.76 -28.03 -7.71
C ARG A 891 49.65 -28.95 -8.30
N HIS A 892 49.40 -29.22 -9.60
CA HIS A 892 49.82 -28.74 -10.94
C HIS A 892 48.76 -29.23 -11.99
N GLY A 893 48.95 -28.98 -13.29
CA GLY A 893 48.14 -29.49 -14.41
C GLY A 893 47.56 -28.36 -15.29
N GLU A 894 48.41 -27.54 -15.93
CA GLU A 894 48.78 -27.68 -17.36
C GLU A 894 47.54 -27.69 -18.28
N ASP A 895 47.06 -26.61 -18.93
CA ASP A 895 47.59 -25.35 -19.51
C ASP A 895 47.85 -25.40 -21.04
N GLN A 896 47.02 -24.66 -21.79
CA GLN A 896 47.41 -23.78 -22.90
C GLN A 896 46.17 -23.09 -23.52
N GLY A 897 46.29 -21.81 -23.86
CA GLY A 897 45.21 -21.04 -24.47
C GLY A 897 45.67 -19.87 -25.33
N LEU A 898 44.79 -19.44 -26.25
CA LEU A 898 44.89 -18.26 -27.12
C LEU A 898 43.46 -17.75 -27.39
N GLY A 899 43.10 -16.48 -27.21
CA GLY A 899 43.76 -15.37 -26.52
C GLY A 899 42.70 -14.34 -26.10
N ARG A 900 42.85 -13.71 -24.93
CA ARG A 900 41.75 -12.99 -24.24
C ARG A 900 41.90 -11.45 -24.22
N ASP A 901 42.94 -10.90 -24.85
CA ASP A 901 43.40 -9.52 -24.58
C ASP A 901 42.97 -8.44 -25.59
N ALA A 902 42.29 -8.77 -26.69
CA ALA A 902 41.89 -7.77 -27.70
C ALA A 902 40.82 -6.76 -27.22
N ASN A 903 39.95 -7.14 -26.27
CA ASN A 903 38.74 -6.36 -25.92
C ASN A 903 38.86 -5.45 -24.69
N ARG A 904 39.98 -5.48 -23.94
CA ARG A 904 40.16 -4.65 -22.74
C ARG A 904 40.08 -3.12 -22.97
N PRO A 905 40.68 -2.52 -24.02
CA PRO A 905 40.59 -1.06 -24.22
C PRO A 905 39.21 -0.61 -24.71
N ALA A 906 38.55 -1.39 -25.57
CA ALA A 906 37.19 -1.10 -26.04
C ALA A 906 36.17 -1.14 -24.89
N LEU A 907 36.28 -2.14 -24.01
CA LEU A 907 35.42 -2.24 -22.82
C LEU A 907 35.66 -1.07 -21.84
N ARG A 908 36.91 -0.63 -21.65
CA ARG A 908 37.22 0.57 -20.84
C ARG A 908 36.63 1.84 -21.45
N MET A 909 36.75 2.05 -22.76
CA MET A 909 36.12 3.18 -23.46
C MET A 909 34.59 3.18 -23.30
N LEU A 910 33.94 2.01 -23.41
CA LEU A 910 32.50 1.86 -23.21
C LEU A 910 32.09 2.22 -21.77
N LEU A 911 32.85 1.75 -20.77
CA LEU A 911 32.61 2.07 -19.36
C LEU A 911 32.82 3.56 -19.05
N TYR A 912 33.84 4.21 -19.62
CA TYR A 912 34.05 5.65 -19.46
C TYR A 912 32.94 6.48 -20.15
N ALA A 913 32.51 6.10 -21.36
CA ALA A 913 31.41 6.76 -22.04
C ALA A 913 30.08 6.60 -21.28
N LEU A 914 29.82 5.42 -20.73
CA LEU A 914 28.66 5.15 -19.88
C LEU A 914 28.70 5.99 -18.60
N ALA A 915 29.84 6.00 -17.88
CA ALA A 915 30.02 6.80 -16.67
C ALA A 915 29.83 8.28 -16.95
N ALA A 916 30.42 8.81 -18.03
CA ALA A 916 30.26 10.21 -18.44
C ALA A 916 28.80 10.55 -18.80
N SER A 917 28.10 9.67 -19.52
CA SER A 917 26.68 9.87 -19.86
C SER A 917 25.77 9.82 -18.62
N LEU A 918 26.07 8.96 -17.64
CA LEU A 918 25.34 8.88 -16.37
C LEU A 918 25.60 10.11 -15.50
N SER A 919 26.86 10.52 -15.35
CA SER A 919 27.23 11.74 -14.61
C SER A 919 26.62 12.99 -15.23
N PHE A 920 26.64 13.12 -16.56
CA PHE A 920 25.98 14.23 -17.25
C PHE A 920 24.46 14.19 -17.05
N GLY A 921 23.83 13.02 -17.19
CA GLY A 921 22.38 12.86 -16.97
C GLY A 921 21.96 13.23 -15.53
N PHE A 922 22.77 12.87 -14.54
CA PHE A 922 22.58 13.26 -13.15
C PHE A 922 22.72 14.78 -12.97
N ILE A 923 23.73 15.42 -13.55
CA ILE A 923 23.89 16.89 -13.49
C ILE A 923 22.74 17.62 -14.20
N ALA A 924 22.31 17.14 -15.37
CA ALA A 924 21.21 17.72 -16.14
C ALA A 924 19.84 17.59 -15.46
N TYR A 925 19.65 16.57 -14.62
CA TYR A 925 18.48 16.43 -13.76
C TYR A 925 18.36 17.60 -12.75
N PHE A 926 19.47 18.03 -12.14
CA PHE A 926 19.48 19.17 -11.21
C PHE A 926 19.60 20.54 -11.91
N LEU A 927 19.98 20.57 -13.19
CA LEU A 927 20.08 21.79 -14.00
C LEU A 927 19.23 21.71 -15.28
N PRO A 928 17.87 21.84 -15.17
CA PRO A 928 16.95 21.66 -16.30
C PRO A 928 17.21 22.59 -17.50
N ILE A 929 17.95 23.68 -17.30
CA ILE A 929 18.35 24.62 -18.35
C ILE A 929 19.27 23.97 -19.41
N LEU A 930 19.99 22.89 -19.07
CA LEU A 930 20.86 22.14 -20.00
C LEU A 930 20.08 21.43 -21.12
N HIS A 931 18.79 21.15 -20.90
CA HIS A 931 17.90 20.59 -21.92
C HIS A 931 17.25 21.64 -22.83
N ARG A 932 17.50 22.94 -22.60
CA ARG A 932 16.96 24.06 -23.40
C ARG A 932 17.94 25.24 -23.47
N VAL A 933 19.19 24.99 -23.83
CA VAL A 933 20.20 26.06 -23.92
C VAL A 933 19.84 27.03 -25.06
N PRO A 934 19.59 28.33 -24.77
CA PRO A 934 19.08 29.28 -25.75
C PRO A 934 20.25 29.92 -26.54
N ILE A 935 20.98 29.11 -27.32
CA ILE A 935 22.20 29.54 -28.04
C ILE A 935 21.93 30.75 -28.96
N PHE A 936 20.76 30.81 -29.60
CA PHE A 936 20.34 31.91 -30.48
C PHE A 936 19.53 32.99 -29.74
N GLY A 937 19.65 33.06 -28.40
CA GLY A 937 18.94 33.99 -27.53
C GLY A 937 17.56 33.51 -27.09
N LEU A 938 17.09 34.03 -25.95
CA LEU A 938 15.85 33.62 -25.32
C LEU A 938 14.62 33.73 -26.24
N ASN A 939 14.56 34.75 -27.10
CA ASN A 939 13.45 34.97 -28.02
C ASN A 939 13.37 33.87 -29.10
N ALA A 940 14.51 33.41 -29.63
CA ALA A 940 14.56 32.31 -30.59
C ALA A 940 14.19 30.97 -29.92
N ALA A 941 14.65 30.75 -28.69
CA ALA A 941 14.33 29.56 -27.91
C ALA A 941 12.84 29.49 -27.49
N SER A 942 12.25 30.59 -27.01
CA SER A 942 10.88 30.62 -26.47
C SER A 942 9.80 30.71 -27.55
N HIS A 943 10.02 31.51 -28.61
CA HIS A 943 9.01 31.72 -29.66
C HIS A 943 9.26 30.86 -30.89
N TRP A 944 10.52 30.57 -31.26
CA TRP A 944 10.88 29.90 -32.51
C TRP A 944 11.41 28.47 -32.33
N MET A 945 11.37 27.92 -31.11
CA MET A 945 11.84 26.57 -30.76
C MET A 945 13.35 26.31 -31.01
N TRP A 946 14.15 27.35 -31.23
CA TRP A 946 15.62 27.26 -31.39
C TRP A 946 16.32 27.18 -30.02
N ALA A 947 16.09 26.07 -29.32
CA ALA A 947 16.78 25.69 -28.09
C ALA A 947 17.58 24.41 -28.32
N PHE A 948 18.79 24.34 -27.77
CA PHE A 948 19.66 23.17 -27.91
C PHE A 948 19.51 22.25 -26.69
N ASP A 949 19.21 20.97 -26.95
CA ASP A 949 19.13 19.92 -25.92
C ASP A 949 20.46 19.18 -25.87
N LEU A 950 21.28 19.46 -24.85
CA LEU A 950 22.56 18.79 -24.63
C LEU A 950 22.32 17.40 -24.05
N SER A 951 21.83 16.46 -24.86
CA SER A 951 21.70 15.05 -24.45
C SER A 951 22.84 14.19 -25.03
N PRO A 952 23.66 13.53 -24.20
CA PRO A 952 24.67 12.58 -24.64
C PRO A 952 24.11 11.46 -25.55
N ALA A 953 22.83 11.11 -25.38
CA ALA A 953 22.16 10.12 -26.23
C ALA A 953 21.99 10.61 -27.68
N TYR A 954 21.61 11.88 -27.90
CA TYR A 954 21.52 12.45 -29.25
C TYR A 954 22.91 12.69 -29.87
N ILE A 955 23.92 12.99 -29.05
CA ILE A 955 25.33 13.05 -29.51
C ILE A 955 25.78 11.67 -29.98
N GLY A 956 25.51 10.60 -29.22
CA GLY A 956 25.78 9.23 -29.63
C GLY A 956 25.06 8.82 -30.91
N TYR A 957 23.78 9.20 -31.06
CA TYR A 957 23.00 8.97 -32.29
C TYR A 957 23.64 9.66 -33.51
N GLY A 958 24.10 10.90 -33.35
CA GLY A 958 24.85 11.62 -34.37
C GLY A 958 26.16 10.93 -34.76
N ILE A 959 26.92 10.42 -33.79
CA ILE A 959 28.17 9.67 -34.05
C ILE A 959 27.90 8.41 -34.89
N VAL A 960 26.81 7.68 -34.60
CA VAL A 960 26.45 6.43 -35.30
C VAL A 960 25.99 6.68 -36.75
N ILE A 961 25.24 7.77 -37.00
CA ILE A 961 24.67 8.08 -38.33
C ILE A 961 25.70 8.60 -39.34
N GLY A 962 26.82 9.16 -38.85
CA GLY A 962 27.88 9.70 -39.70
C GLY A 962 27.58 11.08 -40.29
N PRO A 963 28.61 11.80 -40.75
CA PRO A 963 28.54 13.25 -41.00
C PRO A 963 27.62 13.64 -42.16
N SER A 964 27.54 12.84 -43.23
CA SER A 964 26.78 13.20 -44.44
C SER A 964 25.26 13.25 -44.19
N ILE A 965 24.70 12.25 -43.51
CA ILE A 965 23.27 12.22 -43.21
C ILE A 965 22.94 13.30 -42.17
N ASN A 966 23.77 13.48 -41.14
CA ASN A 966 23.60 14.57 -40.17
C ASN A 966 23.64 15.96 -40.84
N ALA A 967 24.47 16.17 -41.86
CA ALA A 967 24.49 17.41 -42.63
C ALA A 967 23.15 17.65 -43.36
N TYR A 968 22.56 16.63 -44.00
CA TYR A 968 21.23 16.75 -44.61
C TYR A 968 20.12 16.99 -43.58
N VAL A 969 20.18 16.35 -42.41
CA VAL A 969 19.23 16.59 -41.30
C VAL A 969 19.36 18.02 -40.78
N LEU A 970 20.58 18.54 -40.62
CA LEU A 970 20.83 19.92 -40.21
C LEU A 970 20.35 20.93 -41.26
N ILE A 971 20.61 20.67 -42.55
CA ILE A 971 20.07 21.49 -43.66
C ILE A 971 18.54 21.47 -43.64
N GLY A 972 17.92 20.30 -43.44
CA GLY A 972 16.47 20.17 -43.30
C GLY A 972 15.91 20.94 -42.11
N ALA A 973 16.62 20.97 -40.98
CA ALA A 973 16.26 21.76 -39.80
C ALA A 973 16.36 23.28 -40.09
N VAL A 974 17.44 23.74 -40.72
CA VAL A 974 17.61 25.16 -41.11
C VAL A 974 16.57 25.59 -42.14
N VAL A 975 16.33 24.80 -43.18
CA VAL A 975 15.32 25.12 -44.22
C VAL A 975 13.91 25.10 -43.63
N GLY A 976 13.56 24.06 -42.85
CA GLY A 976 12.24 23.96 -42.22
C GLY A 976 12.00 25.05 -41.17
N TRP A 977 12.80 25.06 -40.10
CA TRP A 977 12.56 25.90 -38.92
C TRP A 977 13.15 27.31 -39.02
N GLY A 978 14.22 27.48 -39.80
CA GLY A 978 14.90 28.78 -39.99
C GLY A 978 14.34 29.60 -41.15
N ILE A 979 13.85 28.96 -42.23
CA ILE A 979 13.41 29.66 -43.45
C ILE A 979 11.90 29.51 -43.69
N LEU A 980 11.38 28.27 -43.71
CA LEU A 980 9.96 28.03 -44.02
C LEU A 980 9.04 28.45 -42.86
N SER A 981 9.43 28.26 -41.60
CA SER A 981 8.63 28.67 -40.44
C SER A 981 8.36 30.19 -40.39
N PRO A 982 9.39 31.07 -40.48
CA PRO A 982 9.14 32.51 -40.48
C PRO A 982 8.37 32.99 -41.71
N VAL A 983 8.64 32.42 -42.89
CA VAL A 983 7.92 32.77 -44.13
C VAL A 983 6.43 32.38 -44.05
N ALA A 984 6.11 31.16 -43.59
CA ALA A 984 4.73 30.71 -43.44
C ALA A 984 3.95 31.56 -42.43
N LYS A 985 4.60 31.99 -41.33
CA LYS A 985 3.98 32.87 -40.33
C LYS A 985 3.80 34.30 -40.84
N HIS A 986 4.82 34.89 -41.48
CA HIS A 986 4.76 36.25 -42.03
C HIS A 986 3.77 36.37 -43.21
N ARG A 987 3.57 35.30 -43.99
CA ARG A 987 2.57 35.27 -45.08
C ARG A 987 1.18 34.83 -44.64
N GLY A 988 0.95 34.59 -43.35
CA GLY A 988 -0.35 34.19 -42.80
C GLY A 988 -0.81 32.78 -43.20
N TRP A 989 0.07 31.94 -43.75
CA TRP A 989 -0.24 30.56 -44.15
C TRP A 989 -0.46 29.63 -42.96
N ALA A 990 0.09 29.99 -41.80
CA ALA A 990 -0.11 29.31 -40.52
C ALA A 990 -0.15 30.35 -39.38
N PRO A 991 -1.32 30.92 -39.05
CA PRO A 991 -1.45 32.05 -38.12
C PRO A 991 -1.35 31.66 -36.63
N GLY A 992 -1.39 30.37 -36.31
CA GLY A 992 -1.36 29.86 -34.94
C GLY A 992 -0.03 30.07 -34.20
N GLN A 993 0.00 29.67 -32.92
CA GLN A 993 1.23 29.67 -32.12
C GLN A 993 2.25 28.67 -32.71
N MET A 994 3.54 28.89 -32.51
CA MET A 994 4.56 28.06 -33.19
C MET A 994 4.68 26.63 -32.67
N THR A 995 4.18 26.36 -31.48
CA THR A 995 4.05 25.01 -30.91
C THR A 995 2.80 24.27 -31.40
N ASP A 996 1.83 24.99 -31.99
CA ASP A 996 0.54 24.46 -32.44
C ASP A 996 0.69 23.62 -33.72
N PHE A 997 0.03 22.46 -33.72
CA PHE A 997 -0.04 21.53 -34.85
C PHE A 997 -1.28 21.76 -35.71
N GLU A 998 -2.33 22.42 -35.20
CA GLU A 998 -3.59 22.64 -35.92
C GLU A 998 -3.49 23.83 -36.88
N ASN A 999 -3.07 25.01 -36.39
CA ASN A 999 -3.00 26.25 -37.18
C ASN A 999 -1.59 26.87 -37.19
N GLY A 1000 -0.62 26.28 -36.49
CA GLY A 1000 0.73 26.80 -36.32
C GLY A 1000 1.72 26.34 -37.40
N PRO A 1001 2.83 27.10 -37.62
CA PRO A 1001 3.87 26.73 -38.59
C PRO A 1001 4.45 25.32 -38.44
N ARG A 1002 4.46 24.77 -37.22
CA ARG A 1002 4.90 23.41 -36.91
C ARG A 1002 4.10 22.32 -37.62
N GLY A 1003 2.77 22.46 -37.70
CA GLY A 1003 1.93 21.55 -38.48
C GLY A 1003 2.18 21.71 -40.00
N TRP A 1004 2.33 22.96 -40.46
CA TRP A 1004 2.48 23.28 -41.88
C TRP A 1004 3.78 22.73 -42.50
N ILE A 1005 4.92 22.90 -41.81
CA ILE A 1005 6.24 22.41 -42.30
C ILE A 1005 6.26 20.88 -42.34
N LEU A 1006 5.57 20.19 -41.43
CA LEU A 1006 5.47 18.74 -41.40
C LEU A 1006 4.92 18.19 -42.72
N CYS A 1007 3.92 18.85 -43.30
CA CYS A 1007 3.33 18.48 -44.59
C CYS A 1007 4.32 18.64 -45.75
N VAL A 1008 5.15 19.70 -45.74
CA VAL A 1008 6.19 19.92 -46.75
C VAL A 1008 7.29 18.85 -46.65
N GLY A 1009 7.77 18.56 -45.44
CA GLY A 1009 8.75 17.50 -45.21
C GLY A 1009 8.24 16.12 -45.61
N LEU A 1010 6.97 15.80 -45.30
CA LEU A 1010 6.33 14.56 -45.73
C LEU A 1010 6.24 14.47 -47.27
N GLY A 1011 5.96 15.58 -47.96
CA GLY A 1011 5.92 15.64 -49.42
C GLY A 1011 7.26 15.29 -50.07
N PHE A 1012 8.38 15.80 -49.54
CA PHE A 1012 9.72 15.44 -50.03
C PHE A 1012 10.02 13.95 -49.83
N ILE A 1013 9.75 13.42 -48.63
CA ILE A 1013 9.97 12.00 -48.30
C ILE A 1013 9.14 11.09 -49.22
N LEU A 1014 7.85 11.39 -49.39
CA LEU A 1014 6.96 10.59 -50.23
C LEU A 1014 7.37 10.65 -51.71
N GLY A 1015 7.76 11.82 -52.21
CA GLY A 1015 8.23 12.02 -53.58
C GLY A 1015 9.48 11.18 -53.89
N ASP A 1016 10.51 11.27 -53.04
CA ASP A 1016 11.74 10.48 -53.19
C ASP A 1016 11.46 8.98 -53.13
N THR A 1017 10.61 8.54 -52.20
CA THR A 1017 10.15 7.14 -52.11
C THR A 1017 9.53 6.66 -53.42
N ILE A 1018 8.59 7.42 -53.97
CA ILE A 1018 7.85 7.03 -55.18
C ILE A 1018 8.80 6.92 -56.38
N VAL A 1019 9.74 7.86 -56.52
CA VAL A 1019 10.75 7.83 -57.58
C VAL A 1019 11.69 6.64 -57.41
N ALA A 1020 12.22 6.41 -56.21
CA ALA A 1020 13.21 5.37 -55.97
C ALA A 1020 12.61 3.95 -55.99
N VAL A 1021 11.44 3.74 -55.37
CA VAL A 1021 10.71 2.46 -55.45
C VAL A 1021 10.23 2.23 -56.89
N GLY A 1022 9.72 3.26 -57.57
CA GLY A 1022 9.38 3.18 -58.99
C GLY A 1022 10.56 2.77 -59.87
N TRP A 1023 11.75 3.32 -59.61
CA TRP A 1023 13.00 2.95 -60.29
C TRP A 1023 13.46 1.53 -59.96
N ILE A 1024 13.42 1.12 -58.69
CA ILE A 1024 13.81 -0.24 -58.26
C ILE A 1024 12.86 -1.28 -58.86
N CYS A 1025 11.55 -1.05 -58.82
CA CYS A 1025 10.55 -1.89 -59.47
C CYS A 1025 10.76 -1.95 -60.98
N SER A 1026 11.01 -0.82 -61.64
CA SER A 1026 11.27 -0.77 -63.10
C SER A 1026 12.55 -1.51 -63.47
N LYS A 1027 13.65 -1.30 -62.73
CA LYS A 1027 14.94 -1.98 -62.93
C LYS A 1027 14.81 -3.49 -62.71
N SER A 1028 14.07 -3.89 -61.68
CA SER A 1028 13.81 -5.30 -61.36
C SER A 1028 12.95 -5.95 -62.44
N PHE A 1029 11.90 -5.27 -62.90
CA PHE A 1029 11.03 -5.71 -64.00
C PHE A 1029 11.80 -5.83 -65.32
N ILE A 1030 12.63 -4.85 -65.69
CA ILE A 1030 13.48 -4.90 -66.89
C ILE A 1030 14.48 -6.06 -66.80
N CYS A 1031 15.07 -6.30 -65.63
CA CYS A 1031 15.99 -7.42 -65.42
C CYS A 1031 15.27 -8.79 -65.51
N TYR A 1032 14.10 -8.91 -64.88
CA TYR A 1032 13.28 -10.12 -64.97
C TYR A 1032 12.78 -10.37 -66.38
N ALA A 1033 12.32 -9.34 -67.09
CA ALA A 1033 11.88 -9.42 -68.48
C ALA A 1033 13.02 -9.86 -69.41
N ARG A 1034 14.24 -9.29 -69.26
CA ARG A 1034 15.43 -9.75 -70.00
C ARG A 1034 15.75 -11.22 -69.72
N ARG A 1035 15.67 -11.66 -68.46
CA ARG A 1035 15.95 -13.04 -68.05
C ARG A 1035 14.86 -14.01 -68.55
N TRP A 1036 13.61 -13.58 -68.59
CA TRP A 1036 12.47 -14.35 -69.10
C TRP A 1036 12.51 -14.50 -70.63
N VAL A 1037 12.80 -13.41 -71.35
CA VAL A 1037 13.03 -13.43 -72.82
C VAL A 1037 14.24 -14.31 -73.15
N SER A 1038 15.34 -14.20 -72.41
CA SER A 1038 16.51 -15.09 -72.56
C SER A 1038 16.13 -16.58 -72.41
N ASN A 1039 15.41 -16.93 -71.33
CA ASN A 1039 14.94 -18.30 -71.09
C ASN A 1039 13.99 -18.82 -72.19
N ILE A 1040 13.20 -17.95 -72.84
CA ILE A 1040 12.33 -18.32 -73.97
C ILE A 1040 13.16 -18.59 -75.23
N VAL A 1041 14.17 -17.77 -75.51
CA VAL A 1041 15.11 -17.99 -76.63
C VAL A 1041 15.90 -19.28 -76.44
N GLN A 1042 16.42 -19.52 -75.22
CA GLN A 1042 17.10 -20.78 -74.88
C GLN A 1042 16.17 -21.99 -75.00
N ARG A 1043 14.91 -21.90 -74.56
CA ARG A 1043 13.93 -22.98 -74.73
C ARG A 1043 13.60 -23.28 -76.19
N LYS A 1044 13.60 -22.28 -77.08
CA LYS A 1044 13.44 -22.50 -78.54
C LYS A 1044 14.66 -23.17 -79.18
N GLN A 1045 15.87 -22.90 -78.71
CA GLN A 1045 17.09 -23.59 -79.17
C GLN A 1045 17.20 -25.02 -78.61
N LEU A 1046 16.73 -25.23 -77.38
CA LEU A 1046 16.68 -26.57 -76.76
C LEU A 1046 15.55 -27.44 -77.33
N SER A 1047 14.44 -26.87 -77.82
CA SER A 1047 13.41 -27.66 -78.51
C SER A 1047 13.86 -28.13 -79.89
N SER A 1048 14.63 -27.34 -80.65
CA SER A 1048 15.13 -27.77 -81.97
C SER A 1048 16.30 -28.77 -81.91
N SER A 1049 16.84 -29.04 -80.72
CA SER A 1049 17.94 -30.01 -80.51
C SER A 1049 17.49 -31.29 -79.82
N ARG A 1050 16.23 -31.37 -79.36
CA ARG A 1050 15.67 -32.56 -78.71
C ARG A 1050 15.02 -33.58 -79.66
N ASP A 1051 14.66 -33.17 -80.88
CA ASP A 1051 14.09 -34.06 -81.92
C ASP A 1051 15.12 -35.01 -82.59
N GLN A 1052 16.37 -35.06 -82.12
CA GLN A 1052 17.44 -35.87 -82.76
C GLN A 1052 18.08 -36.95 -81.89
N ARG A 1053 17.73 -37.08 -80.59
CA ARG A 1053 18.33 -38.12 -79.72
C ARG A 1053 17.36 -38.62 -78.65
N ASP A 1054 16.52 -39.57 -79.02
CA ASP A 1054 16.00 -40.58 -78.08
C ASP A 1054 15.99 -41.94 -78.78
N GLY A 1055 16.74 -42.89 -78.24
CA GLY A 1055 16.92 -44.24 -78.76
C GLY A 1055 17.89 -45.05 -77.89
N THR A 1056 17.50 -46.28 -77.55
CA THR A 1056 18.22 -47.31 -76.75
C THR A 1056 18.42 -47.08 -75.23
N GLU A 1057 17.43 -47.58 -74.49
CA GLU A 1057 17.53 -48.67 -73.47
C GLU A 1057 18.28 -48.57 -72.12
N THR A 1058 17.50 -48.94 -71.10
CA THR A 1058 17.80 -49.71 -69.86
C THR A 1058 18.29 -49.01 -68.55
N PRO A 1059 17.87 -49.51 -67.36
CA PRO A 1059 18.00 -48.82 -66.07
C PRO A 1059 18.98 -49.49 -65.08
N LEU A 1060 19.47 -48.77 -64.05
CA LEU A 1060 20.02 -49.40 -62.83
C LEU A 1060 20.10 -48.47 -61.59
N LEU A 1061 20.28 -49.12 -60.43
CA LEU A 1061 20.05 -48.72 -59.04
C LEU A 1061 21.09 -47.78 -58.34
N ARG A 1062 20.60 -47.14 -57.26
CA ARG A 1062 21.21 -46.87 -55.92
C ARG A 1062 22.37 -45.89 -55.64
N GLU A 1063 22.22 -45.26 -54.47
CA GLU A 1063 23.20 -44.92 -53.41
C GLU A 1063 24.20 -43.73 -53.51
N SER A 1064 23.90 -42.72 -52.66
CA SER A 1064 24.78 -42.08 -51.65
C SER A 1064 26.08 -41.33 -52.00
N ASN A 1065 26.32 -40.28 -51.18
CA ASN A 1065 27.63 -39.64 -50.88
C ASN A 1065 28.27 -38.81 -52.01
N ILE A 1066 29.05 -37.74 -51.81
CA ILE A 1066 29.41 -36.79 -50.73
C ILE A 1066 30.40 -35.81 -51.43
N ASN A 1067 30.58 -34.59 -50.91
CA ASN A 1067 31.65 -33.61 -51.22
C ASN A 1067 31.64 -32.85 -52.58
N ALA A 1068 31.86 -31.53 -52.43
CA ALA A 1068 32.30 -30.59 -53.48
C ALA A 1068 33.82 -30.72 -53.74
N PRO A 1069 34.42 -29.95 -54.69
CA PRO A 1069 34.99 -28.67 -54.23
C PRO A 1069 35.08 -27.50 -55.27
N THR A 1070 35.12 -26.27 -54.72
CA THR A 1070 35.91 -25.06 -55.12
C THR A 1070 35.92 -24.49 -56.55
N GLY A 1071 35.81 -23.15 -56.65
CA GLY A 1071 36.67 -22.34 -57.54
C GLY A 1071 36.12 -21.01 -58.08
N TYR A 1072 36.63 -19.86 -57.56
CA TYR A 1072 36.78 -18.52 -58.20
C TYR A 1072 35.54 -17.82 -58.85
N SER A 1073 35.39 -16.49 -58.90
CA SER A 1073 36.06 -15.35 -58.26
C SER A 1073 35.08 -14.15 -58.14
N ARG A 1074 35.41 -13.13 -57.33
CA ARG A 1074 34.72 -11.82 -57.37
C ARG A 1074 35.33 -10.94 -58.47
N SER A 1075 34.49 -10.21 -59.21
CA SER A 1075 34.87 -8.90 -59.75
C SER A 1075 33.65 -7.98 -59.98
N ARG A 1076 33.50 -7.01 -59.07
CA ARG A 1076 32.64 -5.80 -59.12
C ARG A 1076 31.11 -6.00 -59.20
#